data_AF-A0A925YTH1-F1
#
_entry.id   AF-A0A925YTH1-F1
#
_cell.length_a   1.000
_cell.length_b   1.000
_cell.length_c   1.000
_cell.angle_alpha   90.00
_cell.angle_beta   90.00
_cell.angle_gamma   90.00
#
_symmetry.space_group_name_H-M   'P 1'
#
loop_
_entity.id
_entity.type
_entity.pdbx_description
1 polymer ?
#
loop_
_entity_poly.entity_id
_entity_poly.type
_entity_poly.pdbx_seq_one_letter_code
_entity_poly.pdbx_strand_id
1 'polypeptide(L)'
;MALPEFSGSFARRFVRSLVKFYYPRIEVVGADRIPLSGPVLLAANHPNSLIDPVLLGVVARRPVRLMAKSTLFDIPFFGKVLHALGMVPAYRGTDDRSQVARNNASLALAAKQIAAGHVMGIFPEGKSHDANQLALVRSGAARLAIQALAAGATGLKVVPVGLHYEEKERFRSAVWIKVGEPVDVAAWLAQNNGDEHLAMRTLTTELNARLKSVVLHLDEIAWQPLLEDLEALLPAAGFKRRDAINGLRRQQAAVDAINHFHRTDRPRAEAAAARVRAHGEALRAAGVPRNDAEISLHGGRLAGSFALTLAKLIGGGVLGVFGFVTHLAPYLFVRLVTKWIPSPGRMTLALSRLLLGLPVYGAWYGFITLRVYDYFALWVTITWLIVMPISGLVALDNARRVAHLLPRLMAEARLLLRPKLRAALLASQTEVVAELSVLAKEFHAVSPAPATTVVATTRYRPPLWLNVSVAALCVATTVWFAAWLLRDRPTEWLRGNAPELASLAPVELTEQLAGDERALVAVIDGLADLETKFRVFEADLKSGKRSYYKQADDDEIRRMLVTFLSYRTALLRTVWKYQRHADIDDDKARLNALLLHYTAAALAYDYSARFVHAFAGQDEAIRKLNEAEPRWDLPAGTYNLIRANLANFEHRRWLEDGWKNYLRTLPEWQAMGLAAGEPYEKFHGAITLAGKNTAALSEELFSYKLTTALNDVTGAAKGSYYRASSAVSTLIGDTKIREPRHGKSLITPELMERLRPMLQPGDILIERRNWYMSNAFLPGYWPHSALYVGTVEQLKAAGLDKDLRIQKHIEKFSRPDAQGHTRAIIEAISEGVVF
;
A
#
# COMPACT_ATOMS: atom_id res chain seq x y z
N MET A 1 -8.77 44.40 25.42
CA MET A 1 -7.91 44.46 24.21
C MET A 1 -8.53 43.53 23.16
N ALA A 2 -9.25 44.09 22.20
CA ALA A 2 -9.90 43.31 21.14
C ALA A 2 -8.84 42.81 20.17
N LEU A 3 -8.68 41.48 20.05
CA LEU A 3 -7.89 40.92 18.95
C LEU A 3 -8.62 41.24 17.64
N PRO A 4 -7.92 41.72 16.60
CA PRO A 4 -8.55 42.26 15.40
C PRO A 4 -9.38 41.18 14.67
N GLU A 5 -10.49 41.60 14.05
CA GLU A 5 -11.43 40.79 13.26
C GLU A 5 -10.73 39.90 12.22
N PHE A 6 -9.52 40.28 11.81
CA PHE A 6 -8.61 39.55 10.93
C PHE A 6 -8.23 38.15 11.46
N SER A 7 -7.96 38.01 12.76
CA SER A 7 -7.63 36.72 13.41
C SER A 7 -8.84 35.77 13.45
N GLY A 8 -10.03 36.32 13.67
CA GLY A 8 -11.30 35.59 13.71
C GLY A 8 -11.75 35.08 12.33
N SER A 9 -11.35 35.74 11.24
CA SER A 9 -11.54 35.29 9.86
C SER A 9 -10.63 34.10 9.52
N PHE A 10 -9.34 34.20 9.84
CA PHE A 10 -8.37 33.14 9.58
C PHE A 10 -8.67 31.87 10.39
N ALA A 11 -8.95 32.00 11.69
CA ALA A 11 -9.34 30.88 12.55
C ALA A 11 -10.62 30.19 12.02
N ARG A 12 -11.61 30.95 11.55
CA ARG A 12 -12.81 30.39 10.91
C ARG A 12 -12.50 29.63 9.63
N ARG A 13 -11.65 30.19 8.76
CA ARG A 13 -11.24 29.54 7.51
C ARG A 13 -10.49 28.25 7.80
N PHE A 14 -9.56 28.27 8.76
CA PHE A 14 -8.81 27.10 9.19
C PHE A 14 -9.71 26.01 9.77
N VAL A 15 -10.57 26.34 10.74
CA VAL A 15 -11.52 25.39 11.34
C VAL A 15 -12.50 24.84 10.30
N ARG A 16 -12.99 25.68 9.37
CA ARG A 16 -13.84 25.23 8.27
C ARG A 16 -13.10 24.28 7.33
N SER A 17 -11.83 24.53 7.04
CA SER A 17 -10.99 23.63 6.25
C SER A 17 -10.75 22.30 6.97
N LEU A 18 -10.48 22.30 8.28
CA LEU A 18 -10.36 21.08 9.08
C LEU A 18 -11.65 20.26 9.08
N VAL A 19 -12.81 20.91 9.26
CA VAL A 19 -14.11 20.23 9.21
C VAL A 19 -14.41 19.69 7.81
N LYS A 20 -14.07 20.41 6.73
CA LYS A 20 -14.19 19.90 5.36
C LYS A 20 -13.20 18.76 5.06
N PHE A 21 -12.03 18.77 5.69
CA PHE A 21 -11.06 17.69 5.57
C PHE A 21 -11.53 16.43 6.29
N TYR A 22 -12.10 16.59 7.49
CA TYR A 22 -12.67 15.49 8.28
C TYR A 22 -14.00 14.99 7.71
N TYR A 23 -14.90 15.87 7.29
CA TYR A 23 -16.17 15.57 6.64
C TYR A 23 -16.13 16.11 5.19
N PRO A 24 -15.58 15.35 4.23
CA PRO A 24 -15.44 15.77 2.84
C PRO A 24 -16.80 15.96 2.13
N ARG A 25 -17.90 15.54 2.78
CA ARG A 25 -19.27 15.72 2.29
C ARG A 25 -20.15 16.25 3.41
N ILE A 26 -20.64 17.47 3.21
CA ILE A 26 -21.65 18.12 4.04
C ILE A 26 -22.77 18.54 3.09
N GLU A 27 -23.98 18.06 3.31
CA GLU A 27 -25.18 18.50 2.58
C GLU A 27 -26.14 19.19 3.54
N VAL A 28 -26.65 20.34 3.11
CA VAL A 28 -27.61 21.13 3.87
C VAL A 28 -28.89 21.26 3.07
N VAL A 29 -30.02 20.91 3.68
CA VAL A 29 -31.38 21.09 3.15
C VAL A 29 -32.06 22.20 3.93
N GLY A 30 -32.70 23.15 3.23
CA GLY A 30 -33.37 24.30 3.85
C GLY A 30 -32.44 25.41 4.34
N ALA A 31 -31.22 25.52 3.79
CA ALA A 31 -30.24 26.51 4.23
C ALA A 31 -30.74 27.97 4.08
N ASP A 32 -31.63 28.20 3.12
CA ASP A 32 -32.35 29.45 2.83
C ASP A 32 -33.31 29.88 3.95
N ARG A 33 -33.72 28.95 4.83
CA ARG A 33 -34.59 29.24 5.98
C ARG A 33 -33.88 29.99 7.11
N ILE A 34 -32.55 30.11 7.04
CA ILE A 34 -31.76 30.86 8.04
C ILE A 34 -31.56 32.29 7.54
N PRO A 35 -32.05 33.31 8.27
CA PRO A 35 -31.85 34.71 7.90
C PRO A 35 -30.37 35.10 7.79
N LEU A 36 -30.02 35.76 6.68
CA LEU A 36 -28.65 36.26 6.43
C LEU A 36 -28.29 37.50 7.27
N SER A 37 -29.28 38.18 7.83
CA SER A 37 -29.14 39.33 8.73
C SER A 37 -30.16 39.26 9.87
N GLY A 38 -30.01 40.11 10.88
CA GLY A 38 -30.93 40.18 12.03
C GLY A 38 -30.72 39.08 13.08
N PRO A 39 -31.50 39.13 14.17
CA PRO A 39 -31.39 38.23 15.32
C PRO A 39 -31.89 36.81 15.00
N VAL A 40 -31.08 35.80 15.31
CA VAL A 40 -31.40 34.39 15.04
C VAL A 40 -30.98 33.52 16.22
N LEU A 41 -31.88 32.63 16.64
CA LEU A 41 -31.58 31.56 17.60
C LEU A 41 -31.66 30.20 16.90
N LEU A 42 -30.54 29.53 16.72
CA LEU A 42 -30.48 28.16 16.19
C LEU A 42 -30.69 27.17 17.33
N ALA A 43 -31.77 26.40 17.28
CA ALA A 43 -32.01 25.27 18.18
C ALA A 43 -31.62 23.99 17.46
N ALA A 44 -30.63 23.25 17.96
CA ALA A 44 -30.15 22.05 17.29
C ALA A 44 -30.08 20.84 18.22
N ASN A 45 -30.16 19.64 17.67
CA ASN A 45 -29.78 18.43 18.42
C ASN A 45 -28.26 18.42 18.66
N HIS A 46 -27.81 17.67 19.68
CA HIS A 46 -26.40 17.66 20.08
C HIS A 46 -25.69 16.31 19.96
N PRO A 47 -25.68 15.69 18.76
CA PRO A 47 -25.19 14.33 18.57
C PRO A 47 -23.67 14.19 18.63
N ASN A 48 -22.88 15.25 18.40
CA ASN A 48 -21.41 15.19 18.25
C ASN A 48 -20.67 16.37 18.92
N SER A 49 -21.11 16.70 20.14
CA SER A 49 -20.46 17.59 21.12
C SER A 49 -19.68 18.77 20.50
N LEU A 50 -18.36 18.70 20.35
CA LEU A 50 -17.54 19.83 19.89
C LEU A 50 -17.67 20.16 18.40
N ILE A 51 -18.10 19.20 17.57
CA ILE A 51 -18.22 19.39 16.11
C ILE A 51 -19.55 20.06 15.75
N ASP A 52 -20.62 19.80 16.51
CA ASP A 52 -21.95 20.39 16.29
C ASP A 52 -21.91 21.94 16.25
N PRO A 53 -21.30 22.63 17.24
CA PRO A 53 -20.98 24.06 17.19
C PRO A 53 -20.44 24.57 15.86
N VAL A 54 -19.45 23.84 15.32
CA VAL A 54 -18.72 24.26 14.12
C VAL A 54 -19.60 24.08 12.90
N LEU A 55 -20.38 23.00 12.83
CA LEU A 55 -21.34 22.77 11.76
C LEU A 55 -22.45 23.81 11.74
N LEU A 56 -22.97 24.24 12.91
CA LEU A 56 -23.91 25.36 12.99
C LEU A 56 -23.31 26.62 12.38
N GLY A 57 -22.03 26.92 12.66
CA GLY A 57 -21.30 28.01 12.02
C GLY A 57 -21.18 27.87 10.50
N VAL A 58 -20.98 26.64 9.98
CA VAL A 58 -20.93 26.37 8.54
C VAL A 58 -22.29 26.59 7.88
N VAL A 59 -23.36 26.15 8.53
CA VAL A 59 -24.75 26.19 8.03
C VAL A 59 -25.34 27.60 8.08
N ALA A 60 -25.11 28.33 9.17
CA ALA A 60 -25.64 29.68 9.35
C ALA A 60 -25.03 30.72 8.40
N ARG A 61 -23.88 30.40 7.78
CA ARG A 61 -23.10 31.32 6.92
C ARG A 61 -22.72 32.64 7.62
N ARG A 62 -22.85 32.67 8.96
CA ARG A 62 -22.61 33.80 9.87
C ARG A 62 -21.87 33.29 11.10
N PRO A 63 -21.13 34.15 11.83
CA PRO A 63 -20.55 33.75 13.13
C PRO A 63 -21.66 33.33 14.09
N VAL A 64 -21.62 32.08 14.56
CA VAL A 64 -22.55 31.56 15.56
C VAL A 64 -21.87 31.60 16.93
N ARG A 65 -22.52 32.23 17.90
CA ARG A 65 -22.15 32.22 19.31
C ARG A 65 -22.93 31.13 20.01
N LEU A 66 -22.33 30.43 20.97
CA LEU A 66 -22.94 29.27 21.60
C LEU A 66 -22.80 29.35 23.12
N MET A 67 -23.74 28.70 23.80
CA MET A 67 -23.61 28.45 25.23
C MET A 67 -22.80 27.17 25.41
N ALA A 68 -21.61 27.27 26.01
CA ALA A 68 -20.68 26.14 26.21
C ALA A 68 -20.49 25.87 27.70
N LYS A 69 -20.16 24.62 28.08
CA LYS A 69 -19.98 24.22 29.48
C LYS A 69 -18.96 25.14 30.19
N SER A 70 -19.32 25.67 31.36
CA SER A 70 -18.47 26.60 32.13
C SER A 70 -17.05 26.10 32.35
N THR A 71 -16.87 24.81 32.64
CA THR A 71 -15.55 24.19 32.86
C THR A 71 -14.60 24.30 31.66
N LEU A 72 -15.10 24.55 30.45
CA LEU A 72 -14.25 24.76 29.27
C LEU A 72 -13.60 26.14 29.26
N PHE A 73 -14.20 27.12 29.95
CA PHE A 73 -13.66 28.48 30.08
C PHE A 73 -12.52 28.57 31.09
N ASP A 74 -12.43 27.60 32.00
CA ASP A 74 -11.36 27.51 33.00
C ASP A 74 -10.04 26.94 32.41
N ILE A 75 -10.10 26.34 31.21
CA ILE A 75 -8.92 25.77 30.54
C ILE A 75 -8.01 26.90 30.02
N PRO A 76 -6.73 26.96 30.42
CA PRO A 76 -5.78 27.98 29.95
C PRO A 76 -5.70 28.02 28.42
N PHE A 77 -5.61 29.22 27.85
CA PHE A 77 -5.62 29.51 26.41
C PHE A 77 -6.95 29.18 25.69
N PHE A 78 -7.51 27.99 25.87
CA PHE A 78 -8.78 27.58 25.26
C PHE A 78 -9.96 28.46 25.72
N GLY A 79 -10.05 28.76 27.02
CA GLY A 79 -11.07 29.67 27.55
C GLY A 79 -10.98 31.08 26.99
N LYS A 80 -9.77 31.61 26.78
CA LYS A 80 -9.54 32.93 26.14
C LYS A 80 -10.04 32.93 24.69
N VAL A 81 -9.82 31.85 23.95
CA VAL A 81 -10.34 31.67 22.59
C VAL A 81 -11.87 31.62 22.59
N LEU A 82 -12.49 30.89 23.51
CA LEU A 82 -13.95 30.83 23.63
C LEU A 82 -14.57 32.21 23.90
N HIS A 83 -13.98 33.00 24.81
CA HIS A 83 -14.39 34.38 25.05
C HIS A 83 -14.22 35.26 23.81
N ALA A 84 -13.10 35.14 23.10
CA ALA A 84 -12.85 35.90 21.86
C ALA A 84 -13.84 35.53 20.73
N LEU A 85 -14.34 34.30 20.72
CA LEU A 85 -15.39 33.85 19.80
C LEU A 85 -16.80 34.30 20.21
N GLY A 86 -16.94 34.99 21.35
CA GLY A 86 -18.23 35.45 21.88
C GLY A 86 -19.08 34.34 22.48
N MET A 87 -18.46 33.21 22.89
CA MET A 87 -19.15 32.10 23.54
C MET A 87 -19.55 32.49 24.97
N VAL A 88 -20.69 31.98 25.42
CA VAL A 88 -21.27 32.27 26.74
C VAL A 88 -21.14 31.03 27.64
N PRO A 89 -20.63 31.15 28.87
CA PRO A 89 -20.58 30.00 29.79
C PRO A 89 -21.98 29.56 30.20
N ALA A 90 -22.25 28.26 30.13
CA ALA A 90 -23.50 27.65 30.54
C ALA A 90 -23.31 26.90 31.86
N TYR A 91 -24.07 27.28 32.88
CA TYR A 91 -24.03 26.68 34.21
C TYR A 91 -25.26 25.78 34.40
N ARG A 92 -25.09 24.59 34.97
CA ARG A 92 -26.18 23.61 35.14
C ARG A 92 -26.55 23.48 36.62
N GLY A 93 -27.81 23.76 36.95
CA GLY A 93 -28.31 23.62 38.32
C GLY A 93 -28.35 22.17 38.85
N THR A 94 -28.25 21.16 37.98
CA THR A 94 -28.07 19.75 38.38
C THR A 94 -26.67 19.46 38.92
N ASP A 95 -25.68 20.27 38.58
CA ASP A 95 -24.30 20.07 39.00
C ASP A 95 -24.04 20.81 40.33
N ASP A 96 -24.70 21.96 40.56
CA ASP A 96 -24.69 22.71 41.82
C ASP A 96 -25.88 23.71 41.87
N ARG A 97 -26.70 23.67 42.93
CA ARG A 97 -27.85 24.56 43.13
C ARG A 97 -27.44 26.03 43.32
N SER A 98 -26.20 26.30 43.76
CA SER A 98 -25.65 27.66 43.91
C SER A 98 -25.45 28.39 42.56
N GLN A 99 -25.46 27.65 41.45
CA GLN A 99 -25.14 28.18 40.11
C GLN A 99 -26.36 28.66 39.31
N VAL A 100 -27.56 28.60 39.89
CA VAL A 100 -28.80 29.05 39.21
C VAL A 100 -28.74 30.55 38.87
N ALA A 101 -28.22 31.38 39.78
CA ALA A 101 -28.03 32.82 39.55
C ALA A 101 -27.06 33.09 38.39
N ARG A 102 -25.96 32.33 38.32
CA ARG A 102 -24.96 32.44 37.24
C ARG A 102 -25.52 31.98 35.88
N ASN A 103 -26.37 30.96 35.88
CA ASN A 103 -27.06 30.52 34.66
C ASN A 103 -28.03 31.60 34.14
N ASN A 104 -28.79 32.26 35.02
CA ASN A 104 -29.68 33.36 34.63
C ASN A 104 -28.89 34.56 34.06
N ALA A 105 -27.76 34.93 34.69
CA ALA A 105 -26.88 35.97 34.16
C ALA A 105 -26.32 35.61 32.77
N SER A 106 -26.00 34.33 32.56
CA SER A 106 -25.50 33.83 31.27
C SER A 106 -26.59 33.86 30.18
N LEU A 107 -27.83 33.50 30.52
CA LEU A 107 -28.96 33.63 29.60
C LEU A 107 -29.25 35.10 29.24
N ALA A 108 -29.19 36.02 30.22
CA ALA A 108 -29.34 37.44 29.97
C ALA A 108 -28.23 37.99 29.06
N LEU A 109 -26.99 37.54 29.24
CA LEU A 109 -25.89 37.89 28.33
C LEU A 109 -26.15 37.39 26.92
N ALA A 110 -26.57 36.12 26.76
CA ALA A 110 -26.91 35.56 25.46
C ALA A 110 -28.08 36.31 24.79
N ALA A 111 -29.10 36.69 25.56
CA ALA A 111 -30.24 37.49 25.09
C ALA A 111 -29.78 38.85 24.53
N LYS A 112 -28.87 39.55 25.23
CA LYS A 112 -28.26 40.80 24.72
C LYS A 112 -27.49 40.59 23.42
N GLN A 113 -26.79 39.46 23.27
CA GLN A 113 -26.08 39.17 22.01
C GLN A 113 -27.05 38.93 20.85
N ILE A 114 -28.17 38.25 21.11
CA ILE A 114 -29.24 38.08 20.11
C ILE A 114 -29.84 39.45 19.76
N ALA A 115 -30.17 40.29 20.75
CA ALA A 115 -30.71 41.63 20.52
C ALA A 115 -29.77 42.54 19.72
N ALA A 116 -28.45 42.37 19.86
CA ALA A 116 -27.44 43.03 19.04
C ALA A 116 -27.36 42.49 17.57
N GLY A 117 -28.27 41.60 17.17
CA GLY A 117 -28.35 41.04 15.81
C GLY A 117 -27.40 39.88 15.54
N HIS A 118 -26.78 39.28 16.56
CA HIS A 118 -25.90 38.13 16.38
C HIS A 118 -26.71 36.81 16.30
N VAL A 119 -26.09 35.80 15.67
CA VAL A 119 -26.65 34.43 15.65
C VAL A 119 -26.20 33.70 16.90
N MET A 120 -27.16 33.21 17.67
CA MET A 120 -26.92 32.38 18.84
C MET A 120 -27.34 30.94 18.54
N GLY A 121 -26.59 29.96 19.02
CA GLY A 121 -26.98 28.56 18.97
C GLY A 121 -27.19 27.98 20.37
N ILE A 122 -28.15 27.08 20.48
CA ILE A 122 -28.47 26.37 21.71
C ILE A 122 -28.82 24.90 21.42
N PHE A 123 -28.44 24.03 22.34
CA PHE A 123 -28.74 22.60 22.31
C PHE A 123 -29.74 22.28 23.43
N PRO A 124 -31.07 22.32 23.16
CA PRO A 124 -32.08 22.33 24.21
C PRO A 124 -32.25 20.99 24.94
N GLU A 125 -31.67 19.89 24.44
CA GLU A 125 -31.59 18.60 25.15
C GLU A 125 -30.72 18.68 26.42
N GLY A 126 -29.74 19.60 26.45
CA GLY A 126 -28.84 19.79 27.58
C GLY A 126 -27.87 18.63 27.85
N LYS A 127 -27.83 17.58 27.01
CA LYS A 127 -26.87 16.47 27.02
C LYS A 127 -26.61 16.02 25.59
N SER A 128 -25.45 15.41 25.32
CA SER A 128 -25.16 14.72 24.07
C SER A 128 -25.52 13.24 24.23
N HIS A 129 -26.22 12.64 23.26
CA HIS A 129 -26.54 11.21 23.29
C HIS A 129 -26.45 10.56 21.90
N ASP A 130 -26.34 9.23 21.89
CA ASP A 130 -26.21 8.41 20.67
C ASP A 130 -27.52 7.72 20.23
N ALA A 131 -28.59 7.83 21.01
CA ALA A 131 -29.88 7.23 20.65
C ALA A 131 -30.59 7.96 19.49
N ASN A 132 -31.29 7.20 18.65
CA ASN A 132 -32.17 7.69 17.56
C ASN A 132 -33.52 8.23 18.10
N GLN A 133 -33.46 8.91 19.25
CA GLN A 133 -34.60 9.52 19.90
C GLN A 133 -34.12 10.83 20.53
N LEU A 134 -34.65 11.95 20.06
CA LEU A 134 -34.43 13.26 20.66
C LEU A 134 -34.76 13.22 22.17
N ALA A 135 -33.79 13.59 23.02
CA ALA A 135 -34.04 13.78 24.44
C ALA A 135 -35.02 14.94 24.68
N LEU A 136 -35.62 14.98 25.87
CA LEU A 136 -36.58 16.00 26.25
C LEU A 136 -35.99 17.42 26.07
N VAL A 137 -36.62 18.20 25.20
CA VAL A 137 -36.30 19.61 24.97
C VAL A 137 -36.63 20.41 26.23
N ARG A 138 -35.61 21.02 26.83
CA ARG A 138 -35.77 21.87 28.03
C ARG A 138 -36.21 23.28 27.64
N SER A 139 -36.82 23.99 28.58
CA SER A 139 -37.34 25.36 28.40
C SER A 139 -36.28 26.44 28.16
N GLY A 140 -34.99 26.13 28.22
CA GLY A 140 -33.90 27.10 28.10
C GLY A 140 -33.89 27.85 26.76
N ALA A 141 -34.21 27.18 25.64
CA ALA A 141 -34.28 27.82 24.32
C ALA A 141 -35.46 28.79 24.21
N ALA A 142 -36.64 28.38 24.67
CA ALA A 142 -37.82 29.24 24.69
C ALA A 142 -37.62 30.44 25.63
N ARG A 143 -37.05 30.22 26.82
CA ARG A 143 -36.73 31.29 27.77
C ARG A 143 -35.76 32.31 27.17
N LEU A 144 -34.69 31.85 26.52
CA LEU A 144 -33.72 32.73 25.85
C LEU A 144 -34.38 33.53 24.73
N ALA A 145 -35.28 32.92 23.95
CA ALA A 145 -35.99 33.60 22.87
C ALA A 145 -36.89 34.74 23.40
N ILE A 146 -37.68 34.48 24.43
CA ILE A 146 -38.55 35.49 25.06
C ILE A 146 -37.71 36.61 25.71
N GLN A 147 -36.64 36.27 26.42
CA GLN A 147 -35.73 37.27 27.02
C GLN A 147 -35.03 38.13 25.97
N ALA A 148 -34.64 37.55 24.83
CA ALA A 148 -34.04 38.30 23.74
C ALA A 148 -35.03 39.28 23.11
N LEU A 149 -36.29 38.87 22.94
CA LEU A 149 -37.35 39.76 22.45
C LEU A 149 -37.58 40.94 23.41
N ALA A 150 -37.66 40.68 24.72
CA ALA A 150 -37.74 41.71 25.75
C ALA A 150 -36.51 42.64 25.78
N ALA A 151 -35.34 42.13 25.41
CA ALA A 151 -34.11 42.91 25.27
C ALA A 151 -33.99 43.69 23.94
N GLY A 152 -35.02 43.66 23.08
CA GLY A 152 -35.09 44.44 21.83
C GLY A 152 -34.73 43.67 20.55
N ALA A 153 -34.70 42.32 20.57
CA ALA A 153 -34.45 41.49 19.38
C ALA A 153 -35.64 41.48 18.40
N THR A 154 -35.86 42.59 17.70
CA THR A 154 -36.92 42.71 16.69
C THR A 154 -36.69 41.76 15.50
N GLY A 155 -37.72 41.02 15.09
CA GLY A 155 -37.63 40.03 14.01
C GLY A 155 -36.90 38.74 14.38
N LEU A 156 -36.78 38.41 15.66
CA LEU A 156 -36.12 37.18 16.13
C LEU A 156 -36.80 35.93 15.56
N LYS A 157 -35.99 35.11 14.88
CA LYS A 157 -36.39 33.78 14.42
C LYS A 157 -35.68 32.69 15.19
N VAL A 158 -36.45 31.73 15.71
CA VAL A 158 -35.90 30.47 16.25
C VAL A 158 -35.93 29.42 15.15
N VAL A 159 -34.76 28.91 14.77
CA VAL A 159 -34.62 27.97 13.64
C VAL A 159 -34.22 26.59 14.15
N PRO A 160 -35.04 25.54 13.96
CA PRO A 160 -34.70 24.17 14.31
C PRO A 160 -33.72 23.58 13.29
N VAL A 161 -32.63 22.97 13.75
CA VAL A 161 -31.58 22.37 12.92
C VAL A 161 -31.30 20.94 13.36
N GLY A 162 -31.52 19.97 12.46
CA GLY A 162 -31.17 18.59 12.67
C GLY A 162 -29.82 18.25 12.06
N LEU A 163 -28.88 17.82 12.90
CA LEU A 163 -27.56 17.33 12.54
C LEU A 163 -27.59 15.81 12.48
N HIS A 164 -27.25 15.24 11.32
CA HIS A 164 -27.18 13.81 11.06
C HIS A 164 -25.79 13.43 10.59
N TYR A 165 -25.25 12.36 11.15
CA TYR A 165 -23.93 11.85 10.82
C TYR A 165 -24.07 10.44 10.30
N GLU A 166 -23.38 10.11 9.21
CA GLU A 166 -23.25 8.72 8.77
C GLU A 166 -22.54 7.90 9.85
N GLU A 167 -21.33 8.32 10.21
CA GLU A 167 -20.58 7.79 11.34
C GLU A 167 -19.81 8.93 12.02
N LYS A 168 -20.20 9.30 13.25
CA LYS A 168 -19.71 10.52 13.94
C LYS A 168 -18.20 10.51 14.20
N GLU A 169 -17.65 9.36 14.61
CA GLU A 169 -16.25 9.18 15.01
C GLU A 169 -15.30 8.82 13.84
N ARG A 170 -15.88 8.56 12.66
CA ARG A 170 -15.12 8.06 11.51
C ARG A 170 -14.58 9.24 10.71
N PHE A 171 -13.26 9.33 10.62
CA PHE A 171 -12.60 10.28 9.72
C PHE A 171 -13.11 10.09 8.28
N ARG A 172 -13.30 11.16 7.52
CA ARG A 172 -13.85 11.13 6.15
C ARG A 172 -15.26 10.52 6.03
N SER A 173 -16.08 10.72 7.05
CA SER A 173 -17.51 10.40 7.07
C SER A 173 -18.33 11.52 6.43
N ALA A 174 -19.65 11.34 6.28
CA ALA A 174 -20.56 12.34 5.74
C ALA A 174 -21.49 12.94 6.81
N VAL A 175 -21.91 14.19 6.57
CA VAL A 175 -22.88 14.91 7.40
C VAL A 175 -24.06 15.38 6.54
N TRP A 176 -25.26 15.13 7.02
CA TRP A 176 -26.50 15.66 6.46
C TRP A 176 -27.17 16.59 7.47
N ILE A 177 -27.53 17.78 7.04
CA ILE A 177 -28.12 18.80 7.90
C ILE A 177 -29.46 19.21 7.33
N LYS A 178 -30.50 19.12 8.16
CA LYS A 178 -31.88 19.51 7.80
C LYS A 178 -32.28 20.72 8.64
N VAL A 179 -32.55 21.83 7.97
CA VAL A 179 -33.03 23.06 8.60
C VAL A 179 -34.55 23.07 8.46
N GLY A 180 -35.26 23.18 9.58
CA GLY A 180 -36.72 23.24 9.61
C GLY A 180 -37.26 24.66 9.50
N GLU A 181 -38.59 24.78 9.50
CA GLU A 181 -39.25 26.09 9.38
C GLU A 181 -38.97 26.96 10.61
N PRO A 182 -38.61 28.24 10.40
CA PRO A 182 -38.34 29.17 11.49
C PRO A 182 -39.64 29.52 12.25
N VAL A 183 -39.52 29.74 13.56
CA VAL A 183 -40.59 30.30 14.40
C VAL A 183 -40.30 31.78 14.59
N ASP A 184 -41.25 32.64 14.23
CA ASP A 184 -41.20 34.06 14.57
C ASP A 184 -41.67 34.25 16.01
N VAL A 185 -40.77 34.71 16.88
CA VAL A 185 -41.02 34.78 18.32
C VAL A 185 -42.02 35.86 18.68
N ALA A 186 -42.01 36.99 17.96
CA ALA A 186 -42.93 38.10 18.22
C ALA A 186 -44.36 37.70 17.84
N ALA A 187 -44.53 37.08 16.67
CA ALA A 187 -45.82 36.53 16.25
C ALA A 187 -46.30 35.43 17.21
N TRP A 188 -45.39 34.59 17.71
CA TRP A 188 -45.72 33.54 18.68
C TRP A 188 -46.22 34.11 20.01
N LEU A 189 -45.55 35.14 20.55
CA LEU A 189 -45.97 35.80 21.78
C LEU A 189 -47.35 36.43 21.64
N ALA A 190 -47.62 37.08 20.50
CA ALA A 190 -48.94 37.67 20.21
C ALA A 190 -50.07 36.62 20.16
N GLN A 191 -49.81 35.45 19.57
CA GLN A 191 -50.77 34.32 19.52
C GLN A 191 -51.08 33.71 20.89
N ASN A 192 -50.24 33.94 21.90
CA ASN A 192 -50.41 33.45 23.27
C ASN A 192 -50.86 34.58 24.22
N ASN A 193 -51.64 35.54 23.71
CA ASN A 193 -52.20 36.69 24.46
C ASN A 193 -51.14 37.58 25.16
N GLY A 194 -49.88 37.52 24.74
CA GLY A 194 -48.79 38.27 25.38
C GLY A 194 -48.32 37.72 26.73
N ASP A 195 -48.86 36.59 27.21
CA ASP A 195 -48.40 35.94 28.44
C ASP A 195 -47.06 35.24 28.19
N GLU A 196 -45.99 35.77 28.78
CA GLU A 196 -44.63 35.25 28.64
C GLU A 196 -44.49 33.80 29.15
N HIS A 197 -45.18 33.44 30.23
CA HIS A 197 -45.09 32.09 30.81
C HIS A 197 -45.81 31.07 29.93
N LEU A 198 -47.00 31.41 29.45
CA LEU A 198 -47.75 30.58 28.51
C LEU A 198 -46.99 30.44 27.19
N ALA A 199 -46.55 31.56 26.61
CA ALA A 199 -45.78 31.59 25.37
C ALA A 199 -44.48 30.78 25.47
N MET A 200 -43.74 30.86 26.58
CA MET A 200 -42.55 30.05 26.80
C MET A 200 -42.88 28.54 26.83
N ARG A 201 -43.98 28.15 27.49
CA ARG A 201 -44.37 26.74 27.62
C ARG A 201 -44.82 26.17 26.28
N THR A 202 -45.68 26.90 25.54
CA THR A 202 -46.15 26.48 24.21
C THR A 202 -45.03 26.50 23.18
N LEU A 203 -44.13 27.49 23.22
CA LEU A 203 -42.94 27.54 22.37
C LEU A 203 -41.99 26.37 22.64
N THR A 204 -41.83 25.95 23.90
CA THR A 204 -41.02 24.75 24.22
C THR A 204 -41.60 23.50 23.55
N THR A 205 -42.92 23.32 23.62
CA THR A 205 -43.62 22.20 22.97
C THR A 205 -43.50 22.26 21.44
N GLU A 206 -43.66 23.44 20.85
CA GLU A 206 -43.50 23.64 19.41
C GLU A 206 -42.08 23.35 18.95
N LEU A 207 -41.07 23.87 19.66
CA LEU A 207 -39.67 23.61 19.34
C LEU A 207 -39.35 22.12 19.45
N ASN A 208 -39.94 21.40 20.41
CA ASN A 208 -39.83 19.96 20.51
C ASN A 208 -40.40 19.25 19.28
N ALA A 209 -41.61 19.63 18.83
CA ALA A 209 -42.22 19.06 17.63
C ALA A 209 -41.41 19.35 16.36
N ARG A 210 -40.93 20.59 16.18
CA ARG A 210 -40.12 20.98 15.03
C ARG A 210 -38.72 20.37 15.03
N LEU A 211 -38.11 20.19 16.21
CA LEU A 211 -36.83 19.48 16.31
C LEU A 211 -36.99 18.01 15.92
N LYS A 212 -38.04 17.33 16.41
CA LYS A 212 -38.37 15.96 16.02
C LYS A 212 -38.54 15.78 14.51
N SER A 213 -39.11 16.77 13.79
CA SER A 213 -39.29 16.67 12.34
C SER A 213 -38.01 16.88 11.52
N VAL A 214 -36.95 17.42 12.14
CA VAL A 214 -35.65 17.61 11.49
C VAL A 214 -34.60 16.58 11.90
N VAL A 215 -34.86 15.73 12.89
CA VAL A 215 -33.97 14.64 13.33
C VAL A 215 -34.57 13.25 13.06
N LEU A 216 -33.72 12.21 13.09
CA LEU A 216 -34.17 10.82 13.12
C LEU A 216 -34.77 10.55 14.51
N HIS A 217 -36.10 10.61 14.62
CA HIS A 217 -36.82 10.38 15.87
C HIS A 217 -37.81 9.24 15.74
N LEU A 218 -37.58 8.16 16.48
CA LEU A 218 -38.59 7.14 16.74
C LEU A 218 -39.46 7.56 17.92
N ASP A 219 -40.79 7.47 17.77
CA ASP A 219 -41.73 7.76 18.86
C ASP A 219 -41.50 6.81 20.05
N GLU A 220 -41.33 5.51 19.76
CA GLU A 220 -41.00 4.46 20.72
C GLU A 220 -39.64 3.83 20.37
N ILE A 221 -38.68 3.86 21.31
CA ILE A 221 -37.33 3.33 21.09
C ILE A 221 -37.30 1.80 20.84
N ALA A 222 -38.35 1.09 21.25
CA ALA A 222 -38.50 -0.35 21.04
C ALA A 222 -38.52 -0.76 19.55
N TRP A 223 -38.80 0.20 18.65
CA TRP A 223 -38.78 -0.03 17.20
C TRP A 223 -37.40 0.12 16.57
N GLN A 224 -36.38 0.51 17.33
CA GLN A 224 -35.01 0.67 16.82
C GLN A 224 -34.45 -0.62 16.17
N PRO A 225 -34.64 -1.84 16.72
CA PRO A 225 -34.18 -3.07 16.05
C PRO A 225 -34.85 -3.29 14.69
N LEU A 226 -36.13 -2.90 14.53
CA LEU A 226 -36.82 -2.99 13.24
C LEU A 226 -36.19 -2.08 12.20
N LEU A 227 -35.86 -0.84 12.56
CA LEU A 227 -35.19 0.09 11.66
C LEU A 227 -33.87 -0.50 11.12
N GLU A 228 -33.08 -1.11 12.01
CA GLU A 228 -31.82 -1.78 11.65
C GLU A 228 -32.04 -2.95 10.69
N ASP A 229 -33.07 -3.77 10.92
CA ASP A 229 -33.38 -4.92 10.07
C ASP A 229 -34.00 -4.51 8.72
N LEU A 230 -34.76 -3.41 8.67
CA LEU A 230 -35.26 -2.81 7.41
C LEU A 230 -34.12 -2.28 6.55
N GLU A 231 -33.11 -1.64 7.15
CA GLU A 231 -31.90 -1.22 6.42
C GLU A 231 -31.16 -2.39 5.77
N ALA A 232 -31.23 -3.58 6.39
CA ALA A 232 -30.68 -4.83 5.87
C ALA A 232 -31.44 -5.36 4.63
N LEU A 233 -32.69 -4.93 4.41
CA LEU A 233 -33.59 -5.41 3.35
C LEU A 233 -33.74 -4.44 2.17
N LEU A 234 -33.69 -3.13 2.45
CA LEU A 234 -34.10 -2.08 1.51
C LEU A 234 -33.23 -1.80 0.25
N PRO A 235 -31.94 -2.21 0.08
CA PRO A 235 -31.19 -1.91 -1.13
C PRO A 235 -31.40 -2.88 -2.30
N ALA A 236 -32.20 -3.94 -2.13
CA ALA A 236 -32.63 -4.77 -3.27
C ALA A 236 -33.45 -3.96 -4.32
N ALA A 237 -34.01 -2.81 -3.94
CA ALA A 237 -34.87 -1.96 -4.76
C ALA A 237 -34.13 -0.97 -5.71
N GLY A 238 -32.92 -1.29 -6.17
CA GLY A 238 -32.39 -0.70 -7.41
C GLY A 238 -31.66 0.65 -7.36
N PHE A 239 -31.02 1.05 -6.24
CA PHE A 239 -30.20 2.27 -6.19
C PHE A 239 -28.79 2.05 -5.61
N LYS A 240 -27.76 2.52 -6.35
CA LYS A 240 -26.34 2.42 -5.95
C LYS A 240 -26.07 3.20 -4.67
N ARG A 241 -25.58 2.53 -3.61
CA ARG A 241 -25.13 3.07 -2.31
C ARG A 241 -23.95 4.06 -2.38
N ARG A 242 -23.62 4.59 -3.57
CA ARG A 242 -22.44 5.47 -3.79
C ARG A 242 -22.52 6.82 -3.08
N ASP A 243 -23.66 7.14 -2.44
CA ASP A 243 -23.87 8.38 -1.70
C ASP A 243 -24.39 8.11 -0.28
N ALA A 244 -23.48 8.14 0.70
CA ALA A 244 -23.73 8.04 2.15
C ALA A 244 -24.99 8.77 2.66
N ILE A 245 -25.22 9.98 2.13
CA ILE A 245 -26.33 10.85 2.54
C ILE A 245 -27.68 10.31 2.05
N ASN A 246 -27.72 9.59 0.93
CA ASN A 246 -28.93 8.87 0.52
C ASN A 246 -29.25 7.71 1.48
N GLY A 247 -28.25 7.18 2.19
CA GLY A 247 -28.46 6.26 3.32
C GLY A 247 -29.27 6.91 4.43
N LEU A 248 -28.80 8.06 4.94
CA LEU A 248 -29.48 8.82 6.00
C LEU A 248 -30.90 9.27 5.60
N ARG A 249 -31.11 9.69 4.35
CA ARG A 249 -32.45 10.05 3.86
C ARG A 249 -33.40 8.85 3.82
N ARG A 250 -32.90 7.65 3.50
CA ARG A 250 -33.70 6.41 3.56
C ARG A 250 -34.03 6.03 4.99
N GLN A 251 -33.08 6.18 5.92
CA GLN A 251 -33.34 5.98 7.34
C GLN A 251 -34.46 6.91 7.82
N GLN A 252 -34.44 8.19 7.41
CA GLN A 252 -35.52 9.12 7.75
C GLN A 252 -36.86 8.65 7.19
N ALA A 253 -36.93 8.27 5.93
CA ALA A 253 -38.18 7.77 5.33
C ALA A 253 -38.71 6.51 6.04
N ALA A 254 -37.81 5.60 6.44
CA ALA A 254 -38.17 4.41 7.18
C ALA A 254 -38.67 4.75 8.60
N VAL A 255 -38.01 5.67 9.31
CA VAL A 255 -38.45 6.17 10.62
C VAL A 255 -39.83 6.83 10.52
N ASP A 256 -40.05 7.68 9.52
CA ASP A 256 -41.32 8.37 9.32
C ASP A 256 -42.45 7.37 9.03
N ALA A 257 -42.17 6.33 8.23
CA ALA A 257 -43.12 5.25 7.96
C ALA A 257 -43.42 4.40 9.21
N ILE A 258 -42.40 4.03 9.99
CA ILE A 258 -42.57 3.30 11.26
C ILE A 258 -43.48 4.10 12.19
N ASN A 259 -43.19 5.39 12.38
CA ASN A 259 -44.00 6.25 13.25
C ASN A 259 -45.44 6.40 12.73
N HIS A 260 -45.64 6.48 11.41
CA HIS A 260 -46.98 6.55 10.81
C HIS A 260 -47.80 5.29 11.15
N PHE A 261 -47.30 4.10 10.77
CA PHE A 261 -48.02 2.85 11.02
C PHE A 261 -48.14 2.52 12.50
N HIS A 262 -47.17 2.92 13.32
CA HIS A 262 -47.28 2.82 14.78
C HIS A 262 -48.49 3.60 15.33
N ARG A 263 -48.78 4.78 14.79
CA ARG A 263 -49.91 5.63 15.22
C ARG A 263 -51.24 5.23 14.59
N THR A 264 -51.24 4.75 13.35
CA THR A 264 -52.47 4.47 12.59
C THR A 264 -52.94 3.03 12.70
N ASP A 265 -52.03 2.04 12.71
CA ASP A 265 -52.34 0.61 12.68
C ASP A 265 -51.22 -0.21 13.37
N ARG A 266 -51.18 -0.14 14.70
CA ARG A 266 -50.16 -0.79 15.53
C ARG A 266 -50.09 -2.31 15.34
N PRO A 267 -51.21 -3.08 15.32
CA PRO A 267 -51.15 -4.53 15.14
C PRO A 267 -50.50 -4.93 13.81
N ARG A 268 -50.81 -4.24 12.71
CA ARG A 268 -50.21 -4.52 11.40
C ARG A 268 -48.73 -4.16 11.38
N ALA A 269 -48.34 -3.05 12.01
CA ALA A 269 -46.93 -2.67 12.17
C ALA A 269 -46.13 -3.73 12.95
N GLU A 270 -46.69 -4.25 14.05
CA GLU A 270 -46.07 -5.28 14.88
C GLU A 270 -45.92 -6.62 14.13
N ALA A 271 -46.93 -7.00 13.34
CA ALA A 271 -46.89 -8.20 12.49
C ALA A 271 -45.82 -8.10 11.39
N ALA A 272 -45.76 -6.98 10.67
CA ALA A 272 -44.73 -6.73 9.67
C ALA A 272 -43.33 -6.73 10.32
N ALA A 273 -43.21 -6.12 11.51
CA ALA A 273 -41.95 -6.11 12.25
C ALA A 273 -41.48 -7.51 12.69
N ALA A 274 -42.40 -8.37 13.11
CA ALA A 274 -42.08 -9.74 13.47
C ALA A 274 -41.53 -10.54 12.27
N ARG A 275 -42.14 -10.37 11.08
CA ARG A 275 -41.65 -11.01 9.85
C ARG A 275 -40.29 -10.50 9.40
N VAL A 276 -40.06 -9.18 9.46
CA VAL A 276 -38.76 -8.58 9.18
C VAL A 276 -37.68 -9.10 10.13
N ARG A 277 -37.98 -9.16 11.44
CA ARG A 277 -37.06 -9.69 12.46
C ARG A 277 -36.73 -11.17 12.20
N ALA A 278 -37.74 -11.99 11.94
CA ALA A 278 -37.55 -13.41 11.65
C ALA A 278 -36.64 -13.63 10.43
N HIS A 279 -36.82 -12.84 9.37
CA HIS A 279 -35.94 -12.87 8.21
C HIS A 279 -34.51 -12.42 8.55
N GLY A 280 -34.36 -11.34 9.32
CA GLY A 280 -33.06 -10.84 9.77
C GLY A 280 -32.30 -11.85 10.66
N GLU A 281 -33.01 -12.62 11.49
CA GLU A 281 -32.45 -13.73 12.26
C GLU A 281 -31.98 -14.88 11.36
N ALA A 282 -32.77 -15.25 10.35
CA ALA A 282 -32.39 -16.28 9.38
C ALA A 282 -31.13 -15.88 8.57
N LEU A 283 -31.00 -14.62 8.16
CA LEU A 283 -29.79 -14.10 7.51
C LEU A 283 -28.57 -14.17 8.44
N ARG A 284 -28.72 -13.79 9.71
CA ARG A 284 -27.65 -13.87 10.71
C ARG A 284 -27.21 -15.30 10.96
N ALA A 285 -28.15 -16.24 11.09
CA ALA A 285 -27.87 -17.67 11.22
C ALA A 285 -27.13 -18.23 9.99
N ALA A 286 -27.39 -17.68 8.81
CA ALA A 286 -26.67 -18.01 7.59
C ALA A 286 -25.27 -17.37 7.47
N GLY A 287 -24.88 -16.52 8.44
CA GLY A 287 -23.59 -15.83 8.46
C GLY A 287 -23.52 -14.61 7.54
N VAL A 288 -24.68 -14.04 7.18
CA VAL A 288 -24.77 -12.77 6.44
C VAL A 288 -24.62 -11.59 7.41
N PRO A 289 -23.70 -10.63 7.16
CA PRO A 289 -23.54 -9.45 8.00
C PRO A 289 -24.80 -8.57 8.02
N ARG A 290 -25.12 -8.01 9.18
CA ARG A 290 -26.35 -7.24 9.45
C ARG A 290 -26.57 -6.02 8.52
N ASN A 291 -25.51 -5.46 7.94
CA ASN A 291 -25.56 -4.21 7.14
C ASN A 291 -25.25 -4.39 5.64
N ASP A 292 -25.18 -5.63 5.14
CA ASP A 292 -24.81 -5.94 3.76
C ASP A 292 -26.00 -6.35 2.91
N ALA A 293 -26.82 -5.34 2.69
CA ALA A 293 -28.09 -5.44 2.02
C ALA A 293 -27.95 -5.45 0.46
N GLU A 294 -26.72 -5.64 -0.02
CA GLU A 294 -26.36 -5.80 -1.45
C GLU A 294 -26.12 -7.26 -1.86
N ILE A 295 -26.13 -8.21 -0.92
CA ILE A 295 -25.91 -9.63 -1.25
C ILE A 295 -27.13 -10.14 -2.01
N SER A 296 -26.95 -10.42 -3.31
CA SER A 296 -28.00 -11.02 -4.12
C SER A 296 -28.18 -12.48 -3.75
N LEU A 297 -29.40 -12.90 -3.42
CA LEU A 297 -29.70 -14.32 -3.19
C LEU A 297 -29.93 -15.12 -4.49
N HIS A 298 -29.84 -14.47 -5.65
CA HIS A 298 -29.99 -15.11 -6.96
C HIS A 298 -28.64 -15.69 -7.43
N GLY A 299 -28.58 -16.98 -7.76
CA GLY A 299 -27.32 -17.72 -7.99
C GLY A 299 -26.34 -17.08 -8.98
N GLY A 300 -26.77 -16.74 -10.19
CA GLY A 300 -25.89 -16.12 -11.20
C GLY A 300 -25.44 -14.71 -10.83
N ARG A 301 -26.33 -13.90 -10.24
CA ARG A 301 -26.00 -12.54 -9.75
C ARG A 301 -25.09 -12.59 -8.52
N LEU A 302 -25.24 -13.60 -7.66
CA LEU A 302 -24.39 -13.84 -6.50
C LEU A 302 -22.95 -14.18 -6.93
N ALA A 303 -22.77 -15.05 -7.91
CA ALA A 303 -21.45 -15.38 -8.46
C ALA A 303 -20.77 -14.16 -9.09
N GLY A 304 -21.52 -13.35 -9.85
CA GLY A 304 -21.01 -12.08 -10.40
C GLY A 304 -20.66 -11.05 -9.31
N SER A 305 -21.48 -10.95 -8.26
CA SER A 305 -21.20 -10.12 -7.08
C SER A 305 -19.92 -10.56 -6.37
N PHE A 306 -19.76 -11.87 -6.16
CA PHE A 306 -18.57 -12.46 -5.54
C PHE A 306 -17.30 -12.13 -6.32
N ALA A 307 -17.29 -12.36 -7.63
CA ALA A 307 -16.15 -12.05 -8.49
C ALA A 307 -15.79 -10.55 -8.46
N LEU A 308 -16.80 -9.68 -8.49
CA LEU A 308 -16.60 -8.23 -8.41
C LEU A 308 -16.09 -7.78 -7.04
N THR A 309 -16.59 -8.37 -5.95
CA THR A 309 -16.12 -8.11 -4.57
C THR A 309 -14.67 -8.53 -4.41
N LEU A 310 -14.30 -9.70 -4.94
CA LEU A 310 -12.93 -10.20 -4.95
C LEU A 310 -12.00 -9.29 -5.77
N ALA A 311 -12.42 -8.88 -6.98
CA ALA A 311 -11.66 -7.96 -7.81
C ALA A 311 -11.43 -6.60 -7.13
N LYS A 312 -12.44 -6.07 -6.41
CA LYS A 312 -12.32 -4.82 -5.63
C LYS A 312 -11.33 -4.95 -4.46
N LEU A 313 -11.28 -6.11 -3.80
CA LEU A 313 -10.31 -6.39 -2.73
C LEU A 313 -8.88 -6.46 -3.29
N ILE A 314 -8.69 -7.16 -4.42
CA ILE A 314 -7.38 -7.29 -5.08
C ILE A 314 -6.91 -5.95 -5.64
N GLY A 315 -7.79 -5.18 -6.28
CA GLY A 315 -7.45 -3.88 -6.88
C GLY A 315 -6.99 -2.81 -5.89
N GLY A 316 -7.24 -2.99 -4.59
CA GLY A 316 -6.72 -2.13 -3.52
C GLY A 316 -5.36 -2.57 -2.94
N GLY A 317 -4.87 -3.77 -3.28
CA GLY A 317 -3.88 -4.49 -2.50
C GLY A 317 -2.53 -3.78 -2.29
N VAL A 318 -1.85 -3.33 -3.34
CA VAL A 318 -0.45 -2.90 -3.23
C VAL A 318 -0.30 -1.54 -2.53
N LEU A 319 -1.00 -0.51 -3.01
CA LEU A 319 -0.95 0.83 -2.41
C LEU A 319 -1.60 0.88 -1.02
N GLY A 320 -2.64 0.06 -0.81
CA GLY A 320 -3.29 -0.07 0.49
C GLY A 320 -2.36 -0.67 1.54
N VAL A 321 -1.64 -1.74 1.19
CA VAL A 321 -0.66 -2.38 2.08
C VAL A 321 0.53 -1.45 2.33
N PHE A 322 1.08 -0.82 1.29
CA PHE A 322 2.18 0.13 1.45
C PHE A 322 1.82 1.29 2.37
N GLY A 323 0.67 1.94 2.15
CA GLY A 323 0.21 3.00 3.03
C GLY A 323 -0.11 2.51 4.44
N PHE A 324 -0.62 1.28 4.60
CA PHE A 324 -0.88 0.69 5.92
C PHE A 324 0.42 0.50 6.70
N VAL A 325 1.44 -0.12 6.10
CA VAL A 325 2.73 -0.38 6.74
C VAL A 325 3.42 0.93 7.14
N THR A 326 3.46 1.91 6.24
CA THR A 326 4.14 3.19 6.47
C THR A 326 3.45 4.08 7.52
N HIS A 327 2.16 3.88 7.78
CA HIS A 327 1.36 4.68 8.73
C HIS A 327 0.93 3.90 9.98
N LEU A 328 1.30 2.63 10.10
CA LEU A 328 0.90 1.79 11.24
C LEU A 328 1.41 2.37 12.57
N ALA A 329 2.67 2.79 12.62
CA ALA A 329 3.29 3.37 13.81
C ALA A 329 2.58 4.65 14.30
N PRO A 330 2.45 5.74 13.51
CA PRO A 330 1.76 6.94 13.96
C PRO A 330 0.27 6.68 14.22
N TYR A 331 -0.37 5.76 13.49
CA TYR A 331 -1.76 5.36 13.74
C TYR A 331 -1.93 4.72 15.12
N LEU A 332 -1.10 3.73 15.47
CA LEU A 332 -1.15 3.05 16.76
C LEU A 332 -0.80 4.02 17.89
N PHE A 333 0.21 4.88 17.70
CA PHE A 333 0.60 5.88 18.69
C PHE A 333 -0.57 6.82 19.04
N VAL A 334 -1.20 7.44 18.04
CA VAL A 334 -2.34 8.33 18.27
C VAL A 334 -3.48 7.58 18.96
N ARG A 335 -3.75 6.32 18.57
CA ARG A 335 -4.80 5.50 19.20
C ARG A 335 -4.49 5.13 20.64
N LEU A 336 -3.24 4.88 20.99
CA LEU A 336 -2.83 4.53 22.35
C LEU A 336 -2.87 5.77 23.24
N VAL A 337 -2.24 6.87 22.82
CA VAL A 337 -2.16 8.10 23.61
C VAL A 337 -3.52 8.75 23.82
N THR A 338 -4.41 8.75 22.82
CA THR A 338 -5.75 9.33 22.98
C THR A 338 -6.63 8.60 23.99
N LYS A 339 -6.34 7.34 24.34
CA LYS A 339 -7.05 6.62 25.42
C LYS A 339 -6.71 7.17 26.81
N TRP A 340 -5.56 7.81 26.96
CA TRP A 340 -5.03 8.31 28.24
C TRP A 340 -5.42 9.77 28.49
N ILE A 341 -5.95 10.45 27.47
CA ILE A 341 -6.46 11.81 27.59
C ILE A 341 -7.87 11.73 28.19
N PRO A 342 -8.12 12.27 29.41
CA PRO A 342 -9.43 12.29 30.02
C PRO A 342 -10.38 13.09 29.14
N SER A 343 -11.17 12.37 28.36
CA SER A 343 -12.11 12.90 27.37
C SER A 343 -13.51 12.63 27.92
N PRO A 344 -14.31 13.65 28.28
CA PRO A 344 -15.68 13.43 28.72
C PRO A 344 -16.50 12.87 27.54
N GLY A 345 -16.56 11.54 27.44
CA GLY A 345 -17.28 10.78 26.42
C GLY A 345 -16.44 10.30 25.22
N ARG A 346 -16.99 9.38 24.43
CA ARG A 346 -16.38 8.88 23.18
C ARG A 346 -16.24 9.97 22.10
N MET A 347 -17.04 11.03 22.20
CA MET A 347 -17.20 12.11 21.22
C MET A 347 -16.08 13.16 21.25
N THR A 348 -15.41 13.37 22.39
CA THR A 348 -14.21 14.22 22.50
C THR A 348 -12.97 13.57 21.89
N LEU A 349 -13.07 12.27 21.57
CA LEU A 349 -11.98 11.45 21.10
C LEU A 349 -11.66 11.66 19.60
N ALA A 350 -12.65 12.08 18.79
CA ALA A 350 -12.44 12.41 17.38
C ALA A 350 -11.61 13.70 17.19
N LEU A 351 -11.92 14.74 17.97
CA LEU A 351 -11.17 16.00 17.95
C LEU A 351 -9.78 15.83 18.57
N SER A 352 -9.65 15.09 19.67
CA SER A 352 -8.33 14.81 20.27
C SER A 352 -7.44 13.99 19.33
N ARG A 353 -8.00 13.01 18.60
CA ARG A 353 -7.30 12.29 17.53
C ARG A 353 -6.85 13.20 16.39
N LEU A 354 -7.61 14.24 16.03
CA LEU A 354 -7.22 15.18 14.98
C LEU A 354 -6.13 16.15 15.46
N LEU A 355 -6.30 16.72 16.65
CA LEU A 355 -5.35 17.67 17.23
C LEU A 355 -4.01 17.02 17.61
N LEU A 356 -4.03 15.78 18.09
CA LEU A 356 -2.82 15.00 18.35
C LEU A 356 -2.27 14.37 17.06
N GLY A 357 -3.15 13.89 16.19
CA GLY A 357 -2.77 13.19 14.97
C GLY A 357 -2.02 14.07 13.98
N LEU A 358 -2.46 15.31 13.75
CA LEU A 358 -1.80 16.21 12.80
C LEU A 358 -0.31 16.46 13.12
N PRO A 359 0.09 16.85 14.35
CA PRO A 359 1.50 17.03 14.68
C PRO A 359 2.27 15.71 14.72
N VAL A 360 1.67 14.61 15.20
CA VAL A 360 2.33 13.29 15.21
C VAL A 360 2.63 12.81 13.79
N TYR A 361 1.66 12.90 12.88
CA TYR A 361 1.86 12.51 11.49
C TYR A 361 2.84 13.46 10.79
N GLY A 362 2.77 14.77 11.05
CA GLY A 362 3.75 15.73 10.54
C GLY A 362 5.18 15.43 11.00
N ALA A 363 5.38 15.14 12.29
CA ALA A 363 6.66 14.73 12.84
C ALA A 363 7.14 13.39 12.25
N TRP A 364 6.25 12.41 12.11
CA TRP A 364 6.55 11.13 11.48
C TRP A 364 6.97 11.30 10.02
N TYR A 365 6.27 12.13 9.25
CA TYR A 365 6.62 12.44 7.87
C TYR A 365 7.96 13.15 7.78
N GLY A 366 8.22 14.13 8.64
CA GLY A 366 9.52 14.78 8.75
C GLY A 366 10.63 13.79 9.04
N PHE A 367 10.47 12.96 10.08
CA PHE A 367 11.43 11.93 10.47
C PHE A 367 11.75 10.96 9.33
N ILE A 368 10.73 10.35 8.72
CA ILE A 368 10.95 9.41 7.61
C ILE A 368 11.56 10.13 6.40
N THR A 369 11.14 11.37 6.10
CA THR A 369 11.70 12.14 4.99
C THR A 369 13.18 12.46 5.22
N LEU A 370 13.59 12.80 6.45
CA LEU A 370 15.00 12.97 6.81
C LEU A 370 15.79 11.67 6.62
N ARG A 371 15.24 10.53 7.08
CA ARG A 371 15.86 9.23 6.86
C ARG A 371 15.91 8.83 5.39
N VAL A 372 14.97 9.26 4.55
CA VAL A 372 15.05 9.08 3.10
C VAL A 372 16.11 10.01 2.50
N TYR A 373 16.18 11.27 2.95
CA TYR A 373 17.19 12.22 2.49
C TYR A 373 18.63 11.76 2.76
N ASP A 374 18.89 11.15 3.92
CA ASP A 374 20.22 10.66 4.29
C ASP A 374 20.77 9.58 3.31
N TYR A 375 19.89 8.84 2.63
CA TYR A 375 20.26 7.68 1.79
C TYR A 375 19.93 7.86 0.31
N PHE A 376 19.07 8.80 -0.05
CA PHE A 376 18.53 8.96 -1.39
C PHE A 376 18.68 10.38 -1.93
N ALA A 377 18.72 10.51 -3.26
CA ALA A 377 18.80 11.79 -3.94
C ALA A 377 17.58 12.69 -3.64
N LEU A 378 17.79 14.01 -3.68
CA LEU A 378 16.79 15.02 -3.32
C LEU A 378 15.41 14.81 -3.97
N TRP A 379 15.37 14.42 -5.24
CA TRP A 379 14.11 14.21 -5.96
C TRP A 379 13.34 12.97 -5.44
N VAL A 380 14.02 11.95 -4.93
CA VAL A 380 13.39 10.78 -4.28
C VAL A 380 12.76 11.21 -2.97
N THR A 381 13.45 12.05 -2.20
CA THR A 381 12.95 12.66 -0.97
C THR A 381 11.71 13.50 -1.22
N ILE A 382 11.72 14.33 -2.27
CA ILE A 382 10.55 15.12 -2.68
C ILE A 382 9.39 14.21 -3.11
N THR A 383 9.67 13.17 -3.90
CA THR A 383 8.65 12.20 -4.33
C THR A 383 8.06 11.47 -3.14
N TRP A 384 8.89 11.05 -2.19
CA TRP A 384 8.48 10.41 -0.95
C TRP A 384 7.56 11.31 -0.12
N LEU A 385 7.96 12.58 0.06
CA LEU A 385 7.19 13.57 0.80
C LEU A 385 5.78 13.81 0.22
N ILE A 386 5.63 13.70 -1.11
CA ILE A 386 4.34 13.83 -1.81
C ILE A 386 3.52 12.54 -1.74
N VAL A 387 4.15 11.39 -1.97
CA VAL A 387 3.46 10.09 -2.07
C VAL A 387 2.97 9.62 -0.70
N MET A 388 3.73 9.86 0.37
CA MET A 388 3.44 9.32 1.70
C MET A 388 2.07 9.78 2.26
N PRO A 389 1.70 11.08 2.27
CA PRO A 389 0.37 11.49 2.72
C PRO A 389 -0.77 10.88 1.89
N ILE A 390 -0.56 10.69 0.58
CA ILE A 390 -1.58 10.14 -0.32
C ILE A 390 -1.75 8.64 -0.09
N SER A 391 -0.65 7.91 0.11
CA SER A 391 -0.69 6.47 0.41
C SER A 391 -1.41 6.19 1.73
N GLY A 392 -1.25 7.05 2.74
CA GLY A 392 -1.99 6.96 4.00
C GLY A 392 -3.51 7.09 3.81
N LEU A 393 -3.95 8.01 2.95
CA LEU A 393 -5.38 8.16 2.60
C LEU A 393 -5.91 6.95 1.82
N VAL A 394 -5.13 6.42 0.88
CA VAL A 394 -5.47 5.21 0.11
C VAL A 394 -5.54 3.98 1.01
N ALA A 395 -4.60 3.83 1.94
CA ALA A 395 -4.60 2.74 2.91
C ALA A 395 -5.79 2.80 3.85
N LEU A 396 -6.16 4.00 4.31
CA LEU A 396 -7.34 4.14 5.15
C LEU A 396 -8.62 3.80 4.38
N ASP A 397 -8.73 4.21 3.12
CA ASP A 397 -9.88 3.87 2.28
C ASP A 397 -9.92 2.36 1.96
N ASN A 398 -8.77 1.75 1.65
CA ASN A 398 -8.67 0.31 1.43
C ASN A 398 -8.95 -0.50 2.70
N ALA A 399 -8.44 -0.09 3.87
CA ALA A 399 -8.73 -0.76 5.12
C ALA A 399 -10.24 -0.77 5.41
N ARG A 400 -10.94 0.33 5.09
CA ARG A 400 -12.41 0.39 5.15
C ARG A 400 -13.06 -0.56 4.16
N ARG A 401 -12.61 -0.55 2.91
CA ARG A 401 -13.11 -1.47 1.88
C ARG A 401 -12.92 -2.91 2.33
N VAL A 402 -11.75 -3.28 2.84
CA VAL A 402 -11.46 -4.63 3.34
C VAL A 402 -12.37 -5.00 4.52
N ALA A 403 -12.51 -4.11 5.51
CA ALA A 403 -13.36 -4.37 6.68
C ALA A 403 -14.84 -4.61 6.31
N HIS A 404 -15.35 -3.97 5.26
CA HIS A 404 -16.71 -4.19 4.77
C HIS A 404 -16.82 -5.35 3.77
N LEU A 405 -15.88 -5.49 2.84
CA LEU A 405 -15.97 -6.47 1.75
C LEU A 405 -15.54 -7.87 2.17
N LEU A 406 -14.69 -8.03 3.19
CA LEU A 406 -14.22 -9.35 3.62
C LEU A 406 -15.35 -10.18 4.28
N PRO A 407 -16.13 -9.66 5.25
CA PRO A 407 -17.30 -10.38 5.77
C PRO A 407 -18.33 -10.72 4.68
N ARG A 408 -18.56 -9.78 3.75
CA ARG A 408 -19.41 -10.00 2.58
C ARG A 408 -18.91 -11.14 1.70
N LEU A 409 -17.63 -11.12 1.32
CA LEU A 409 -17.02 -12.16 0.49
C LEU A 409 -17.18 -13.55 1.15
N MET A 410 -16.99 -13.62 2.47
CA MET A 410 -17.18 -14.85 3.24
C MET A 410 -18.64 -15.32 3.25
N ALA A 411 -19.59 -14.38 3.38
CA ALA A 411 -21.03 -14.69 3.31
C ALA A 411 -21.46 -15.13 1.91
N GLU A 412 -21.03 -14.43 0.85
CA GLU A 412 -21.30 -14.78 -0.54
C GLU A 412 -20.74 -16.17 -0.88
N ALA A 413 -19.51 -16.48 -0.44
CA ALA A 413 -18.92 -17.81 -0.58
C ALA A 413 -19.76 -18.89 0.12
N ARG A 414 -20.17 -18.68 1.37
CA ARG A 414 -21.02 -19.63 2.11
C ARG A 414 -22.36 -19.87 1.41
N LEU A 415 -23.01 -18.82 0.89
CA LEU A 415 -24.29 -18.92 0.19
C LEU A 415 -24.16 -19.58 -1.20
N LEU A 416 -23.02 -19.40 -1.89
CA LEU A 416 -22.72 -20.13 -3.12
C LEU A 416 -22.57 -21.63 -2.85
N LEU A 417 -21.92 -21.99 -1.73
CA LEU A 417 -21.71 -23.38 -1.31
C LEU A 417 -22.98 -24.06 -0.73
N ARG A 418 -24.03 -23.30 -0.39
CA ARG A 418 -25.27 -23.82 0.24
C ARG A 418 -26.54 -23.42 -0.53
N PRO A 419 -26.84 -24.05 -1.68
CA PRO A 419 -27.94 -23.63 -2.55
C PRO A 419 -29.33 -23.78 -1.92
N LYS A 420 -29.56 -24.81 -1.08
CA LYS A 420 -30.84 -25.02 -0.38
C LYS A 420 -31.14 -23.90 0.63
N LEU A 421 -30.15 -23.54 1.45
CA LEU A 421 -30.25 -22.43 2.40
C LEU A 421 -30.54 -21.10 1.68
N ARG A 422 -29.82 -20.85 0.57
CA ARG A 422 -30.03 -19.67 -0.26
C ARG A 422 -31.45 -19.59 -0.82
N ALA A 423 -32.00 -20.70 -1.33
CA ALA A 423 -33.37 -20.73 -1.85
C ALA A 423 -34.42 -20.41 -0.77
N ALA A 424 -34.27 -20.97 0.43
CA ALA A 424 -35.15 -20.67 1.57
C ALA A 424 -35.09 -19.19 1.98
N LEU A 425 -33.89 -18.61 2.05
CA LEU A 425 -33.72 -17.18 2.33
C LEU A 425 -34.34 -16.31 1.24
N LEU A 426 -34.19 -16.68 -0.04
CA LEU A 426 -34.75 -15.92 -1.15
C LEU A 426 -36.29 -15.90 -1.09
N ALA A 427 -36.92 -17.05 -0.81
CA ALA A 427 -38.37 -17.14 -0.67
C ALA A 427 -38.91 -16.25 0.46
N SER A 428 -38.27 -16.32 1.64
CA SER A 428 -38.62 -15.46 2.77
C SER A 428 -38.39 -13.97 2.47
N GLN A 429 -37.31 -13.62 1.75
CA GLN A 429 -37.04 -12.23 1.35
C GLN A 429 -38.11 -11.70 0.40
N THR A 430 -38.53 -12.49 -0.59
CA THR A 430 -39.55 -12.08 -1.56
C THR A 430 -40.89 -11.79 -0.89
N GLU A 431 -41.28 -12.57 0.12
CA GLU A 431 -42.52 -12.38 0.88
C GLU A 431 -42.48 -11.08 1.69
N VAL A 432 -41.40 -10.89 2.47
CA VAL A 432 -41.24 -9.68 3.30
C VAL A 432 -41.16 -8.41 2.45
N VAL A 433 -40.42 -8.45 1.32
CA VAL A 433 -40.30 -7.29 0.41
C VAL A 433 -41.63 -6.97 -0.25
N ALA A 434 -42.43 -7.97 -0.65
CA ALA A 434 -43.75 -7.74 -1.23
C ALA A 434 -44.66 -6.99 -0.24
N GLU A 435 -44.72 -7.44 1.02
CA GLU A 435 -45.50 -6.77 2.06
C GLU A 435 -45.01 -5.34 2.34
N LEU A 436 -43.69 -5.16 2.53
CA LEU A 436 -43.11 -3.84 2.75
C LEU A 436 -43.35 -2.89 1.57
N SER A 437 -43.41 -3.41 0.34
CA SER A 437 -43.69 -2.59 -0.84
C SER A 437 -45.12 -2.04 -0.84
N VAL A 438 -46.08 -2.79 -0.29
CA VAL A 438 -47.47 -2.34 -0.11
C VAL A 438 -47.54 -1.24 0.94
N LEU A 439 -46.95 -1.48 2.12
CA LEU A 439 -46.86 -0.48 3.20
C LEU A 439 -46.14 0.80 2.74
N ALA A 440 -45.07 0.65 1.95
CA ALA A 440 -44.35 1.79 1.40
C ALA A 440 -45.22 2.62 0.44
N LYS A 441 -46.01 1.98 -0.43
CA LYS A 441 -46.94 2.67 -1.34
C LYS A 441 -48.05 3.40 -0.56
N GLU A 442 -48.63 2.75 0.45
CA GLU A 442 -49.64 3.35 1.33
C GLU A 442 -49.07 4.61 2.03
N PHE A 443 -47.87 4.50 2.61
CA PHE A 443 -47.22 5.64 3.25
C PHE A 443 -46.89 6.76 2.25
N HIS A 444 -46.42 6.43 1.04
CA HIS A 444 -46.10 7.42 0.01
C HIS A 444 -47.32 8.20 -0.48
N ALA A 445 -48.51 7.59 -0.45
CA ALA A 445 -49.76 8.26 -0.80
C ALA A 445 -50.14 9.35 0.23
N VAL A 446 -49.81 9.14 1.50
CA VAL A 446 -50.12 10.07 2.60
C VAL A 446 -48.99 11.08 2.84
N SER A 447 -47.75 10.71 2.55
CA SER A 447 -46.56 11.54 2.71
C SER A 447 -45.69 11.45 1.45
N PRO A 448 -46.03 12.20 0.38
CA PRO A 448 -45.23 12.20 -0.84
C PRO A 448 -43.83 12.73 -0.53
N ALA A 449 -42.80 12.09 -1.09
CA ALA A 449 -41.42 12.50 -0.86
C ALA A 449 -41.24 13.98 -1.22
N PRO A 450 -40.69 14.82 -0.34
CA PRO A 450 -40.51 16.23 -0.63
C PRO A 450 -39.61 16.41 -1.86
N ALA A 451 -39.97 17.34 -2.75
CA ALA A 451 -39.12 17.77 -3.85
C ALA A 451 -37.77 18.22 -3.27
N THR A 452 -36.72 17.45 -3.52
CA THR A 452 -35.41 17.68 -2.91
C THR A 452 -34.69 18.79 -3.66
N THR A 453 -34.97 20.05 -3.31
CA THR A 453 -34.08 21.16 -3.66
C THR A 453 -32.82 21.07 -2.80
N VAL A 454 -31.80 20.41 -3.32
CA VAL A 454 -30.46 20.34 -2.70
C VAL A 454 -29.74 21.66 -3.02
N VAL A 455 -29.71 22.59 -2.08
CA VAL A 455 -29.19 23.96 -2.32
C VAL A 455 -27.67 24.08 -2.11
N ALA A 456 -27.02 23.12 -1.44
CA ALA A 456 -25.56 23.15 -1.28
C ALA A 456 -24.92 21.77 -1.09
N THR A 457 -24.23 21.27 -2.13
CA THR A 457 -23.28 20.15 -2.01
C THR A 457 -21.87 20.68 -2.14
N THR A 458 -21.12 20.79 -1.04
CA THR A 458 -19.66 20.85 -1.16
C THR A 458 -19.15 19.41 -1.28
N ARG A 459 -18.98 18.94 -2.53
CA ARG A 459 -18.39 17.63 -2.81
C ARG A 459 -16.93 17.83 -3.23
N TYR A 460 -15.99 17.66 -2.29
CA TYR A 460 -14.57 17.67 -2.65
C TYR A 460 -14.20 16.30 -3.23
N ARG A 461 -14.22 16.19 -4.56
CA ARG A 461 -13.59 15.06 -5.27
C ARG A 461 -12.20 15.54 -5.71
N PRO A 462 -11.09 14.96 -5.22
CA PRO A 462 -9.83 15.15 -5.92
C PRO A 462 -10.04 14.71 -7.38
N PRO A 463 -9.52 15.44 -8.36
CA PRO A 463 -9.72 15.11 -9.77
C PRO A 463 -9.29 13.66 -10.03
N LEU A 464 -10.04 12.93 -10.87
CA LEU A 464 -9.70 11.54 -11.21
C LEU A 464 -8.27 11.43 -11.76
N TRP A 465 -7.83 12.45 -12.52
CA TRP A 465 -6.46 12.55 -13.02
C TRP A 465 -5.42 12.62 -11.91
N LEU A 466 -5.69 13.25 -10.77
CA LEU A 466 -4.75 13.29 -9.64
C LEU A 466 -4.53 11.89 -9.06
N ASN A 467 -5.57 11.07 -8.94
CA ASN A 467 -5.44 9.69 -8.47
C ASN A 467 -4.73 8.79 -9.48
N VAL A 468 -4.97 8.98 -10.78
CA VAL A 468 -4.30 8.23 -11.86
C VAL A 468 -2.85 8.65 -12.00
N SER A 469 -2.55 9.95 -11.95
CA SER A 469 -1.20 10.52 -11.99
C SER A 469 -0.38 10.13 -10.76
N VAL A 470 -0.99 10.11 -9.57
CA VAL A 470 -0.28 9.65 -8.35
C VAL A 470 -0.08 8.14 -8.38
N ALA A 471 -1.06 7.35 -8.83
CA ALA A 471 -0.86 5.90 -8.99
C ALA A 471 0.23 5.60 -10.03
N ALA A 472 0.22 6.29 -11.17
CA ALA A 472 1.23 6.16 -12.21
C ALA A 472 2.61 6.62 -11.74
N LEU A 473 2.70 7.73 -11.02
CA LEU A 473 3.94 8.21 -10.42
C LEU A 473 4.46 7.22 -9.38
N CYS A 474 3.62 6.70 -8.49
CA CYS A 474 4.01 5.69 -7.50
C CYS A 474 4.49 4.39 -8.14
N VAL A 475 3.81 3.90 -9.19
CA VAL A 475 4.24 2.73 -9.96
C VAL A 475 5.57 3.01 -10.64
N ALA A 476 5.73 4.16 -11.29
CA ALA A 476 6.98 4.56 -11.91
C ALA A 476 8.12 4.67 -10.88
N THR A 477 7.88 5.26 -9.70
CA THR A 477 8.88 5.40 -8.64
C THR A 477 9.21 4.06 -7.99
N THR A 478 8.24 3.15 -7.84
CA THR A 478 8.47 1.80 -7.28
C THR A 478 9.23 0.92 -8.28
N VAL A 479 8.88 0.97 -9.56
CA VAL A 479 9.61 0.29 -10.63
C VAL A 479 11.02 0.85 -10.75
N TRP A 480 11.19 2.17 -10.69
CA TRP A 480 12.49 2.82 -10.71
C TRP A 480 13.33 2.52 -9.46
N PHE A 481 12.72 2.53 -8.27
CA PHE A 481 13.38 2.21 -7.00
C PHE A 481 13.79 0.73 -6.94
N ALA A 482 12.94 -0.18 -7.43
CA ALA A 482 13.29 -1.59 -7.58
C ALA A 482 14.46 -1.76 -8.56
N ALA A 483 14.43 -1.05 -9.70
CA ALA A 483 15.54 -1.03 -10.66
C ALA A 483 16.84 -0.41 -10.07
N TRP A 484 16.72 0.54 -9.13
CA TRP A 484 17.85 1.14 -8.43
C TRP A 484 18.39 0.26 -7.29
N LEU A 485 17.52 -0.44 -6.54
CA LEU A 485 17.91 -1.38 -5.48
C LEU A 485 18.63 -2.61 -6.06
N LEU A 486 18.29 -2.96 -7.30
CA LEU A 486 18.92 -4.00 -8.11
C LEU A 486 20.13 -3.47 -8.92
N ARG A 487 20.56 -2.22 -8.69
CA ARG A 487 21.71 -1.63 -9.37
C ARG A 487 23.01 -2.07 -8.69
N ASP A 488 23.80 -2.90 -9.39
CA ASP A 488 25.15 -3.23 -8.96
C ASP A 488 25.98 -1.96 -8.78
N ARG A 489 26.59 -1.82 -7.59
CA ARG A 489 27.60 -0.79 -7.33
C ARG A 489 28.96 -1.31 -7.84
N PRO A 490 29.69 -0.53 -8.64
CA PRO A 490 30.96 -0.99 -9.20
C PRO A 490 31.99 -1.29 -8.11
N THR A 491 32.86 -2.24 -8.43
CA THR A 491 33.96 -2.76 -7.62
C THR A 491 34.93 -1.66 -7.15
N GLU A 492 34.96 -1.39 -5.85
CA GLU A 492 35.84 -0.40 -5.20
C GLU A 492 37.35 -0.68 -5.39
N TRP A 493 37.77 -1.91 -5.72
CA TRP A 493 39.19 -2.29 -5.78
C TRP A 493 39.99 -1.64 -6.93
N LEU A 494 39.35 -1.20 -8.01
CA LEU A 494 40.03 -0.48 -9.10
C LEU A 494 40.40 0.97 -8.73
N ARG A 495 39.82 1.53 -7.65
CA ARG A 495 40.19 2.84 -7.09
C ARG A 495 41.15 2.75 -5.90
N GLY A 496 41.63 1.56 -5.54
CA GLY A 496 42.60 1.36 -4.47
C GLY A 496 44.02 1.77 -4.85
N ASN A 497 44.92 1.89 -3.86
CA ASN A 497 46.31 2.38 -3.96
C ASN A 497 47.09 1.80 -5.14
N ALA A 498 47.10 2.49 -6.27
CA ALA A 498 47.96 2.21 -7.42
C ALA A 498 49.44 2.40 -7.03
N PRO A 499 50.40 1.72 -7.68
CA PRO A 499 51.82 1.97 -7.46
C PRO A 499 52.18 3.42 -7.81
N GLU A 500 53.04 4.05 -7.01
CA GLU A 500 53.55 5.40 -7.24
C GLU A 500 54.69 5.36 -8.27
N LEU A 501 54.33 5.21 -9.55
CA LEU A 501 55.31 5.09 -10.64
C LEU A 501 56.26 6.30 -10.76
N ALA A 502 55.82 7.48 -10.30
CA ALA A 502 56.65 8.68 -10.22
C ALA A 502 57.81 8.56 -9.22
N SER A 503 57.74 7.62 -8.27
CA SER A 503 58.79 7.39 -7.28
C SER A 503 59.93 6.46 -7.76
N LEU A 504 59.76 5.81 -8.93
CA LEU A 504 60.75 4.89 -9.49
C LEU A 504 61.94 5.65 -10.10
N ALA A 505 63.13 5.05 -10.07
CA ALA A 505 64.26 5.62 -10.80
C ALA A 505 63.97 5.62 -12.32
N PRO A 506 64.43 6.62 -13.10
CA PRO A 506 64.11 6.72 -14.54
C PRO A 506 64.44 5.46 -15.35
N VAL A 507 65.52 4.75 -14.98
CA VAL A 507 65.93 3.49 -15.62
C VAL A 507 64.92 2.37 -15.33
N GLU A 508 64.49 2.24 -14.08
CA GLU A 508 63.51 1.23 -13.64
C GLU A 508 62.14 1.49 -14.28
N LEU A 509 61.72 2.75 -14.35
CA LEU A 509 60.47 3.15 -15.01
C LEU A 509 60.49 2.80 -16.50
N THR A 510 61.62 3.06 -17.18
CA THR A 510 61.81 2.75 -18.60
C THR A 510 61.79 1.24 -18.86
N GLU A 511 62.49 0.46 -18.03
CA GLU A 511 62.51 -1.00 -18.13
C GLU A 511 61.11 -1.60 -17.88
N GLN A 512 60.39 -1.08 -16.88
CA GLN A 512 59.02 -1.52 -16.57
C GLN A 512 58.06 -1.23 -17.73
N LEU A 513 58.09 0.00 -18.28
CA LEU A 513 57.28 0.37 -19.45
C LEU A 513 57.56 -0.56 -20.64
N ALA A 514 58.83 -0.81 -20.96
CA ALA A 514 59.21 -1.71 -22.06
C ALA A 514 58.80 -3.17 -21.80
N GLY A 515 58.85 -3.64 -20.56
CA GLY A 515 58.38 -4.97 -20.17
C GLY A 515 56.87 -5.13 -20.30
N ASP A 516 56.11 -4.16 -19.78
CA ASP A 516 54.64 -4.16 -19.85
C ASP A 516 54.13 -3.95 -21.29
N GLU A 517 54.87 -3.21 -22.13
CA GLU A 517 54.63 -3.09 -23.56
C GLU A 517 54.71 -4.46 -24.27
N ARG A 518 55.81 -5.19 -24.09
CA ARG A 518 55.96 -6.54 -24.68
C ARG A 518 54.88 -7.50 -24.18
N ALA A 519 54.53 -7.42 -22.90
CA ALA A 519 53.45 -8.22 -22.33
C ALA A 519 52.10 -7.87 -22.96
N LEU A 520 51.79 -6.57 -23.15
CA LEU A 520 50.55 -6.12 -23.76
C LEU A 520 50.45 -6.54 -25.23
N VAL A 521 51.56 -6.50 -25.97
CA VAL A 521 51.64 -7.03 -27.34
C VAL A 521 51.26 -8.51 -27.38
N ALA A 522 51.83 -9.33 -26.49
CA ALA A 522 51.49 -10.76 -26.39
C ALA A 522 50.01 -10.99 -26.00
N VAL A 523 49.44 -10.12 -25.16
CA VAL A 523 48.02 -10.17 -24.80
C VAL A 523 47.12 -9.84 -26.00
N ILE A 524 47.48 -8.85 -26.82
CA ILE A 524 46.74 -8.49 -28.04
C ILE A 524 46.69 -9.69 -29.00
N ASP A 525 47.84 -10.32 -29.24
CA ASP A 525 47.95 -11.45 -30.17
C ASP A 525 47.17 -12.68 -29.63
N GLY A 526 47.29 -12.96 -28.33
CA GLY A 526 46.55 -14.03 -27.67
C GLY A 526 45.04 -13.84 -27.65
N LEU A 527 44.57 -12.61 -27.48
CA LEU A 527 43.14 -12.28 -27.55
C LEU A 527 42.57 -12.45 -28.97
N ALA A 528 43.34 -12.10 -30.00
CA ALA A 528 42.94 -12.29 -31.40
C ALA A 528 42.82 -13.79 -31.77
N ASP A 529 43.76 -14.63 -31.31
CA ASP A 529 43.68 -16.08 -31.46
C ASP A 529 42.48 -16.68 -30.71
N LEU A 530 42.25 -16.22 -29.48
CA LEU A 530 41.13 -16.67 -28.66
C LEU A 530 39.77 -16.28 -29.27
N GLU A 531 39.64 -15.08 -29.84
CA GLU A 531 38.43 -14.66 -30.55
C GLU A 531 38.14 -15.57 -31.75
N THR A 532 39.18 -15.94 -32.51
CA THR A 532 39.04 -16.85 -33.64
C THR A 532 38.51 -18.21 -33.18
N LYS A 533 39.05 -18.76 -32.09
CA LYS A 533 38.60 -20.03 -31.49
C LYS A 533 37.14 -19.96 -31.03
N PHE A 534 36.76 -18.88 -30.35
CA PHE A 534 35.39 -18.69 -29.88
C PHE A 534 34.38 -18.60 -31.02
N ARG A 535 34.70 -17.87 -32.11
CA ARG A 535 33.81 -17.76 -33.28
C ARG A 535 33.61 -19.10 -33.99
N VAL A 536 34.67 -19.91 -34.11
CA VAL A 536 34.58 -21.27 -34.68
C VAL A 536 33.70 -22.16 -33.80
N PHE A 537 33.93 -22.14 -32.48
CA PHE A 537 33.15 -22.92 -31.52
C PHE A 537 31.66 -22.52 -31.54
N GLU A 538 31.36 -21.22 -31.61
CA GLU A 538 30.01 -20.68 -31.74
C GLU A 538 29.32 -21.17 -33.03
N ALA A 539 30.02 -21.14 -34.17
CA ALA A 539 29.48 -21.60 -35.45
C ALA A 539 29.20 -23.12 -35.44
N ASP A 540 30.06 -23.91 -34.80
CA ASP A 540 29.88 -25.35 -34.65
C ASP A 540 28.70 -25.71 -33.73
N LEU A 541 28.46 -24.91 -32.68
CA LEU A 541 27.28 -25.03 -31.82
C LEU A 541 26.00 -24.69 -32.58
N LYS A 542 25.99 -23.56 -33.30
CA LYS A 542 24.84 -23.13 -34.11
C LYS A 542 24.48 -24.14 -35.22
N SER A 543 25.48 -24.83 -35.75
CA SER A 543 25.29 -25.89 -36.76
C SER A 543 24.99 -27.28 -36.18
N GLY A 544 24.96 -27.43 -34.84
CA GLY A 544 24.67 -28.69 -34.17
C GLY A 544 25.80 -29.73 -34.23
N LYS A 545 26.99 -29.37 -34.73
CA LYS A 545 28.18 -30.27 -34.74
C LYS A 545 28.68 -30.56 -33.32
N ARG A 546 28.49 -29.59 -32.42
CA ARG A 546 28.85 -29.66 -30.99
C ARG A 546 27.60 -29.59 -30.11
N SER A 547 27.70 -30.13 -28.90
CA SER A 547 26.59 -30.13 -27.94
C SER A 547 27.09 -30.09 -26.50
N TYR A 548 26.45 -29.29 -25.65
CA TYR A 548 26.79 -29.17 -24.22
C TYR A 548 26.54 -30.44 -23.41
N TYR A 549 25.86 -31.43 -23.98
CA TYR A 549 25.69 -32.75 -23.37
C TYR A 549 26.92 -33.65 -23.56
N LYS A 550 27.86 -33.27 -24.43
CA LYS A 550 29.15 -33.94 -24.58
C LYS A 550 30.17 -33.28 -23.64
N GLN A 551 30.76 -34.08 -22.76
CA GLN A 551 31.77 -33.61 -21.79
C GLN A 551 32.95 -32.87 -22.44
N ALA A 552 33.39 -33.32 -23.63
CA ALA A 552 34.52 -32.69 -24.33
C ALA A 552 34.22 -31.24 -24.79
N ASP A 553 32.98 -30.98 -25.24
CA ASP A 553 32.55 -29.64 -25.65
C ASP A 553 32.37 -28.71 -24.42
N ASP A 554 31.88 -29.25 -23.30
CA ASP A 554 31.78 -28.54 -22.00
C ASP A 554 33.17 -28.16 -21.46
N ASP A 555 34.15 -29.05 -21.55
CA ASP A 555 35.53 -28.77 -21.11
C ASP A 555 36.24 -27.74 -22.01
N GLU A 556 35.91 -27.69 -23.31
CA GLU A 556 36.49 -26.73 -24.25
C GLU A 556 35.96 -25.31 -24.02
N ILE A 557 34.65 -25.12 -23.86
CA ILE A 557 34.07 -23.80 -23.59
C ILE A 557 34.57 -23.22 -22.26
N ARG A 558 34.74 -24.06 -21.23
CA ARG A 558 35.32 -23.66 -19.93
C ARG A 558 36.78 -23.23 -20.06
N ARG A 559 37.60 -24.01 -20.78
CA ARG A 559 39.01 -23.66 -21.00
C ARG A 559 39.13 -22.30 -21.68
N MET A 560 38.33 -22.04 -22.70
CA MET A 560 38.36 -20.74 -23.37
C MET A 560 37.90 -19.59 -22.45
N LEU A 561 36.90 -19.81 -21.57
CA LEU A 561 36.50 -18.82 -20.55
C LEU A 561 37.67 -18.50 -19.60
N VAL A 562 38.38 -19.51 -19.11
CA VAL A 562 39.55 -19.33 -18.22
C VAL A 562 40.66 -18.56 -18.91
N THR A 563 40.95 -18.89 -20.18
CA THR A 563 41.93 -18.16 -21.00
C THR A 563 41.52 -16.70 -21.18
N PHE A 564 40.25 -16.45 -21.49
CA PHE A 564 39.70 -15.09 -21.59
C PHE A 564 39.87 -14.31 -20.28
N LEU A 565 39.51 -14.93 -19.14
CA LEU A 565 39.63 -14.32 -17.82
C LEU A 565 41.08 -14.02 -17.45
N SER A 566 42.03 -14.83 -17.88
CA SER A 566 43.45 -14.60 -17.66
C SER A 566 43.94 -13.37 -18.43
N TYR A 567 43.61 -13.25 -19.72
CA TYR A 567 43.94 -12.05 -20.50
C TYR A 567 43.22 -10.81 -19.96
N ARG A 568 41.94 -10.91 -19.63
CA ARG A 568 41.16 -9.82 -19.03
C ARG A 568 41.77 -9.35 -17.71
N THR A 569 42.24 -10.28 -16.87
CA THR A 569 42.91 -9.96 -15.62
C THR A 569 44.24 -9.25 -15.86
N ALA A 570 45.03 -9.67 -16.85
CA ALA A 570 46.25 -8.97 -17.24
C ALA A 570 45.97 -7.53 -17.67
N LEU A 571 44.96 -7.31 -18.52
CA LEU A 571 44.54 -5.98 -18.96
C LEU A 571 44.10 -5.10 -17.78
N LEU A 572 43.26 -5.62 -16.88
CA LEU A 572 42.80 -4.86 -15.71
C LEU A 572 43.96 -4.52 -14.74
N ARG A 573 44.97 -5.39 -14.63
CA ARG A 573 46.20 -5.09 -13.87
C ARG A 573 46.99 -3.96 -14.52
N THR A 574 47.12 -3.94 -15.84
CA THR A 574 47.77 -2.83 -16.57
C THR A 574 47.01 -1.53 -16.37
N VAL A 575 45.67 -1.56 -16.42
CA VAL A 575 44.82 -0.40 -16.13
C VAL A 575 45.07 0.11 -14.71
N TRP A 576 45.02 -0.77 -13.72
CA TRP A 576 45.28 -0.42 -12.32
C TRP A 576 46.69 0.15 -12.10
N LYS A 577 47.71 -0.40 -12.76
CA LYS A 577 49.12 0.00 -12.64
C LYS A 577 49.35 1.43 -13.15
N TYR A 578 48.79 1.78 -14.31
CA TYR A 578 49.05 3.06 -14.99
C TYR A 578 47.94 4.11 -14.83
N GLN A 579 46.98 3.90 -13.92
CA GLN A 579 45.89 4.87 -13.69
C GLN A 579 46.38 6.24 -13.21
N ARG A 580 47.55 6.32 -12.55
CA ARG A 580 48.22 7.56 -12.08
C ARG A 580 49.32 8.05 -13.03
N HIS A 581 49.26 7.73 -14.33
CA HIS A 581 50.26 8.16 -15.32
C HIS A 581 50.50 9.68 -15.35
N ALA A 582 49.50 10.49 -14.98
CA ALA A 582 49.61 11.95 -14.93
C ALA A 582 50.63 12.48 -13.91
N ASP A 583 51.00 11.66 -12.91
CA ASP A 583 51.95 12.03 -11.85
C ASP A 583 53.42 11.85 -12.29
N ILE A 584 53.69 11.32 -13.49
CA ILE A 584 55.04 11.08 -14.02
C ILE A 584 55.60 12.38 -14.60
N ASP A 585 56.74 12.85 -14.09
CA ASP A 585 57.38 14.10 -14.52
C ASP A 585 58.00 14.03 -15.92
N ASP A 586 58.54 12.88 -16.34
CA ASP A 586 59.11 12.70 -17.68
C ASP A 586 57.99 12.60 -18.74
N ASP A 587 57.95 13.55 -19.67
CA ASP A 587 56.89 13.66 -20.68
C ASP A 587 56.79 12.41 -21.57
N LYS A 588 57.92 11.82 -21.95
CA LYS A 588 57.94 10.61 -22.80
C LYS A 588 57.39 9.40 -22.04
N ALA A 589 57.82 9.18 -20.80
CA ALA A 589 57.35 8.10 -19.95
C ALA A 589 55.88 8.27 -19.57
N ARG A 590 55.43 9.49 -19.28
CA ARG A 590 54.04 9.85 -19.00
C ARG A 590 53.13 9.49 -20.17
N LEU A 591 53.53 9.87 -21.38
CA LEU A 591 52.80 9.56 -22.60
C LEU A 591 52.77 8.04 -22.85
N ASN A 592 53.90 7.33 -22.75
CA ASN A 592 53.93 5.86 -22.90
C ASN A 592 53.04 5.14 -21.87
N ALA A 593 53.04 5.61 -20.61
CA ALA A 593 52.16 5.10 -19.56
C ALA A 593 50.67 5.32 -19.89
N LEU A 594 50.30 6.50 -20.43
CA LEU A 594 48.95 6.77 -20.92
C LEU A 594 48.54 5.82 -22.05
N LEU A 595 49.45 5.55 -22.99
CA LEU A 595 49.19 4.62 -24.11
C LEU A 595 48.91 3.22 -23.60
N LEU A 596 49.72 2.69 -22.68
CA LEU A 596 49.52 1.37 -22.07
C LEU A 596 48.21 1.31 -21.28
N HIS A 597 47.94 2.33 -20.46
CA HIS A 597 46.72 2.43 -19.66
C HIS A 597 45.48 2.36 -20.55
N TYR A 598 45.42 3.25 -21.55
CA TYR A 598 44.21 3.39 -22.37
C TYR A 598 44.05 2.21 -23.35
N THR A 599 45.14 1.69 -23.92
CA THR A 599 45.10 0.47 -24.75
C THR A 599 44.54 -0.70 -23.96
N ALA A 600 45.01 -0.92 -22.72
CA ALA A 600 44.53 -2.00 -21.88
C ALA A 600 43.04 -1.84 -21.51
N ALA A 601 42.60 -0.61 -21.21
CA ALA A 601 41.20 -0.31 -20.92
C ALA A 601 40.28 -0.56 -22.12
N ALA A 602 40.68 -0.08 -23.30
CA ALA A 602 39.93 -0.25 -24.54
C ALA A 602 39.78 -1.73 -24.91
N LEU A 603 40.88 -2.49 -24.85
CA LEU A 603 40.89 -3.94 -25.12
C LEU A 603 40.05 -4.73 -24.11
N ALA A 604 40.12 -4.38 -22.81
CA ALA A 604 39.38 -5.07 -21.77
C ALA A 604 37.87 -4.94 -22.00
N TYR A 605 37.41 -3.77 -22.44
CA TYR A 605 36.00 -3.53 -22.73
C TYR A 605 35.57 -4.16 -24.06
N ASP A 606 36.35 -3.96 -25.13
CA ASP A 606 36.06 -4.48 -26.47
C ASP A 606 36.00 -6.01 -26.51
N TYR A 607 37.04 -6.71 -26.04
CA TYR A 607 37.02 -8.18 -26.04
C TYR A 607 35.98 -8.76 -25.09
N SER A 608 35.68 -8.07 -23.98
CA SER A 608 34.54 -8.46 -23.12
C SER A 608 33.21 -8.33 -23.88
N ALA A 609 33.02 -7.24 -24.64
CA ALA A 609 31.82 -7.03 -25.44
C ALA A 609 31.64 -8.08 -26.52
N ARG A 610 32.71 -8.39 -27.26
CA ARG A 610 32.71 -9.44 -28.29
C ARG A 610 32.47 -10.83 -27.71
N PHE A 611 33.11 -11.15 -26.59
CA PHE A 611 32.92 -12.43 -25.89
C PHE A 611 31.46 -12.63 -25.44
N VAL A 612 30.86 -11.60 -24.83
CA VAL A 612 29.45 -11.66 -24.42
C VAL A 612 28.50 -11.69 -25.61
N HIS A 613 28.83 -11.00 -26.70
CA HIS A 613 28.03 -11.01 -27.91
C HIS A 613 28.06 -12.35 -28.64
N ALA A 614 29.21 -13.04 -28.69
CA ALA A 614 29.34 -14.36 -29.35
C ALA A 614 28.36 -15.41 -28.80
N PHE A 615 28.08 -15.38 -27.49
CA PHE A 615 27.14 -16.30 -26.85
C PHE A 615 25.75 -15.69 -26.62
N ALA A 616 25.50 -14.48 -27.12
CA ALA A 616 24.20 -13.84 -27.00
C ALA A 616 23.14 -14.65 -27.78
N GLY A 617 22.05 -15.02 -27.09
CA GLY A 617 20.99 -15.85 -27.67
C GLY A 617 21.19 -17.36 -27.56
N GLN A 618 22.24 -17.84 -26.88
CA GLN A 618 22.46 -19.27 -26.62
C GLN A 618 22.30 -19.58 -25.11
N ASP A 619 21.05 -19.78 -24.67
CA ASP A 619 20.71 -19.92 -23.24
C ASP A 619 21.45 -21.07 -22.52
N GLU A 620 21.71 -22.17 -23.23
CA GLU A 620 22.45 -23.31 -22.68
C GLU A 620 23.94 -23.00 -22.50
N ALA A 621 24.56 -22.34 -23.49
CA ALA A 621 25.95 -21.86 -23.40
C ALA A 621 26.12 -20.93 -22.20
N ILE A 622 25.20 -19.97 -22.05
CA ILE A 622 25.21 -18.99 -20.97
C ILE A 622 25.06 -19.68 -19.62
N ARG A 623 24.18 -20.70 -19.52
CA ARG A 623 24.03 -21.49 -18.29
C ARG A 623 25.35 -22.18 -17.93
N LYS A 624 25.99 -22.85 -18.90
CA LYS A 624 27.28 -23.52 -18.72
C LYS A 624 28.40 -22.58 -18.32
N LEU A 625 28.53 -21.44 -19.00
CA LEU A 625 29.51 -20.39 -18.68
C LEU A 625 29.30 -19.74 -17.30
N ASN A 626 28.12 -19.89 -16.69
CA ASN A 626 27.81 -19.39 -15.35
C ASN A 626 27.89 -20.48 -14.27
N GLU A 627 28.19 -21.74 -14.61
CA GLU A 627 28.47 -22.76 -13.60
C GLU A 627 29.77 -22.42 -12.84
N ALA A 628 29.83 -22.77 -11.56
CA ALA A 628 31.06 -22.62 -10.79
C ALA A 628 32.13 -23.60 -11.30
N GLU A 629 33.39 -23.18 -11.26
CA GLU A 629 34.53 -24.03 -11.61
C GLU A 629 35.57 -24.03 -10.48
N PRO A 630 35.48 -25.01 -9.56
CA PRO A 630 36.32 -25.07 -8.37
C PRO A 630 37.82 -25.22 -8.66
N ARG A 631 38.22 -25.78 -9.82
CA ARG A 631 39.63 -25.98 -10.16
C ARG A 631 40.42 -24.67 -10.29
N TRP A 632 39.73 -23.59 -10.65
CA TRP A 632 40.32 -22.27 -10.87
C TRP A 632 39.70 -21.18 -9.98
N ASP A 633 39.01 -21.59 -8.90
CA ASP A 633 38.33 -20.70 -7.96
C ASP A 633 37.35 -19.71 -8.64
N LEU A 634 36.67 -20.18 -9.70
CA LEU A 634 35.71 -19.36 -10.43
C LEU A 634 34.31 -19.52 -9.85
N PRO A 635 33.70 -18.44 -9.33
CA PRO A 635 32.35 -18.50 -8.78
C PRO A 635 31.31 -18.64 -9.89
N ALA A 636 30.16 -19.20 -9.53
CA ALA A 636 28.99 -19.20 -10.42
C ALA A 636 28.58 -17.76 -10.76
N GLY A 637 28.05 -17.55 -11.96
CA GLY A 637 27.61 -16.23 -12.42
C GLY A 637 28.69 -15.34 -13.04
N THR A 638 29.92 -15.85 -13.24
CA THR A 638 31.06 -15.06 -13.77
C THR A 638 30.77 -14.43 -15.14
N TYR A 639 30.13 -15.16 -16.06
CA TYR A 639 29.75 -14.62 -17.37
C TYR A 639 28.74 -13.47 -17.24
N ASN A 640 27.72 -13.65 -16.41
CA ASN A 640 26.70 -12.63 -16.17
C ASN A 640 27.30 -11.37 -15.51
N LEU A 641 28.29 -11.53 -14.64
CA LEU A 641 29.02 -10.42 -14.05
C LEU A 641 29.78 -9.60 -15.10
N ILE A 642 30.48 -10.27 -16.05
CA ILE A 642 31.15 -9.58 -17.16
C ILE A 642 30.14 -8.81 -18.02
N ARG A 643 29.01 -9.45 -18.36
CA ARG A 643 27.91 -8.83 -19.10
C ARG A 643 27.33 -7.61 -18.38
N ALA A 644 27.10 -7.72 -17.06
CA ALA A 644 26.59 -6.61 -16.25
C ALA A 644 27.55 -5.42 -16.22
N ASN A 645 28.86 -5.68 -16.12
CA ASN A 645 29.90 -4.66 -16.14
C ASN A 645 29.98 -3.88 -17.45
N LEU A 646 29.73 -4.52 -18.60
CA LEU A 646 29.70 -3.87 -19.92
C LEU A 646 28.50 -2.95 -20.09
N ALA A 647 27.37 -3.33 -19.51
CA ALA A 647 26.12 -2.58 -19.53
C ALA A 647 26.11 -1.42 -18.51
N ASN A 648 27.18 -1.26 -17.71
CA ASN A 648 27.30 -0.18 -16.75
C ASN A 648 27.66 1.15 -17.45
N PHE A 649 26.82 2.16 -17.24
CA PHE A 649 26.99 3.48 -17.82
C PHE A 649 28.27 4.19 -17.35
N GLU A 650 28.70 3.96 -16.11
CA GLU A 650 29.90 4.60 -15.58
C GLU A 650 31.17 4.09 -16.24
N HIS A 651 31.27 2.78 -16.51
CA HIS A 651 32.40 2.20 -17.22
C HIS A 651 32.49 2.71 -18.67
N ARG A 652 31.34 2.86 -19.34
CA ARG A 652 31.27 3.43 -20.69
C ARG A 652 31.73 4.88 -20.70
N ARG A 653 31.20 5.70 -19.78
CA ARG A 653 31.60 7.10 -19.64
C ARG A 653 33.10 7.24 -19.38
N TRP A 654 33.66 6.40 -18.53
CA TRP A 654 35.10 6.41 -18.26
C TRP A 654 35.95 6.12 -19.51
N LEU A 655 35.51 5.19 -20.37
CA LEU A 655 36.18 4.91 -21.66
C LEU A 655 36.04 6.06 -22.68
N GLU A 656 34.86 6.70 -22.73
CA GLU A 656 34.63 7.88 -23.59
C GLU A 656 35.49 9.07 -23.15
N ASP A 657 35.63 9.29 -21.84
CA ASP A 657 36.47 10.35 -21.30
C ASP A 657 37.96 10.03 -21.51
N GLY A 658 38.36 8.77 -21.37
CA GLY A 658 39.70 8.29 -21.72
C GLY A 658 40.02 8.46 -23.21
N TRP A 659 39.06 8.21 -24.10
CA TRP A 659 39.20 8.42 -25.56
C TRP A 659 39.49 9.89 -25.87
N LYS A 660 38.70 10.80 -25.31
CA LYS A 660 38.90 12.25 -25.49
C LYS A 660 40.26 12.69 -24.96
N ASN A 661 40.68 12.15 -23.81
CA ASN A 661 41.99 12.46 -23.24
C ASN A 661 43.13 11.97 -24.16
N TYR A 662 43.05 10.73 -24.66
CA TYR A 662 43.99 10.17 -25.62
C TYR A 662 44.09 11.01 -26.91
N LEU A 663 42.96 11.42 -27.47
CA LEU A 663 42.94 12.28 -28.66
C LEU A 663 43.59 13.65 -28.41
N ARG A 664 43.44 14.20 -27.19
CA ARG A 664 44.00 15.50 -26.82
C ARG A 664 45.53 15.47 -26.77
N THR A 665 46.15 14.33 -26.47
CA THR A 665 47.62 14.18 -26.36
C THR A 665 48.29 13.82 -27.69
N LEU A 666 47.53 13.54 -28.76
CA LEU A 666 48.09 13.22 -30.08
C LEU A 666 49.02 14.30 -30.65
N PRO A 667 48.70 15.61 -30.58
CA PRO A 667 49.63 16.64 -31.07
C PRO A 667 50.96 16.68 -30.30
N GLU A 668 50.92 16.44 -28.99
CA GLU A 668 52.12 16.36 -28.13
C GLU A 668 53.00 15.18 -28.54
N TRP A 669 52.39 14.01 -28.77
CA TRP A 669 53.07 12.82 -29.28
C TRP A 669 53.73 13.03 -30.65
N GLN A 670 53.04 13.73 -31.56
CA GLN A 670 53.58 14.03 -32.90
C GLN A 670 54.76 14.99 -32.83
N ALA A 671 54.66 16.03 -31.99
CA ALA A 671 55.75 16.99 -31.78
C ALA A 671 57.03 16.32 -31.24
N MET A 672 56.89 15.26 -30.44
CA MET A 672 58.01 14.49 -29.87
C MET A 672 58.52 13.34 -30.77
N GLY A 673 57.93 13.14 -31.95
CA GLY A 673 58.31 12.04 -32.85
C GLY A 673 57.97 10.64 -32.33
N LEU A 674 57.02 10.54 -31.39
CA LEU A 674 56.61 9.29 -30.74
C LEU A 674 55.35 8.67 -31.38
N ALA A 675 54.72 9.38 -32.33
CA ALA A 675 53.50 8.97 -33.02
C ALA A 675 53.76 8.12 -34.30
N ALA A 676 54.92 7.50 -34.42
CA ALA A 676 55.30 6.69 -35.59
C ALA A 676 56.20 5.51 -35.17
N GLY A 677 55.98 4.34 -35.79
CA GLY A 677 56.72 3.10 -35.48
C GLY A 677 56.12 2.25 -34.35
N GLU A 678 56.75 1.10 -34.08
CA GLU A 678 56.36 0.18 -33.01
C GLU A 678 56.80 0.71 -31.63
N PRO A 679 55.98 0.59 -30.57
CA PRO A 679 54.69 -0.12 -30.48
C PRO A 679 53.46 0.74 -30.79
N TYR A 680 53.66 2.03 -31.11
CA TYR A 680 52.58 3.03 -31.19
C TYR A 680 51.52 2.63 -32.22
N GLU A 681 51.94 2.17 -33.41
CA GLU A 681 51.00 1.75 -34.46
C GLU A 681 50.14 0.56 -34.05
N LYS A 682 50.73 -0.45 -33.42
CA LYS A 682 50.00 -1.63 -32.93
C LYS A 682 48.97 -1.25 -31.86
N PHE A 683 49.34 -0.39 -30.91
CA PHE A 683 48.43 0.06 -29.86
C PHE A 683 47.35 1.04 -30.36
N HIS A 684 47.73 2.01 -31.19
CA HIS A 684 46.77 2.93 -31.80
C HIS A 684 45.76 2.20 -32.70
N GLY A 685 46.23 1.22 -33.48
CA GLY A 685 45.39 0.34 -34.29
C GLY A 685 44.40 -0.46 -33.42
N ALA A 686 44.89 -1.05 -32.32
CA ALA A 686 44.06 -1.78 -31.37
C ALA A 686 42.99 -0.89 -30.72
N ILE A 687 43.36 0.31 -30.27
CA ILE A 687 42.43 1.29 -29.69
C ILE A 687 41.35 1.68 -30.72
N THR A 688 41.77 2.00 -31.94
CA THR A 688 40.85 2.46 -33.00
C THR A 688 39.86 1.36 -33.39
N LEU A 689 40.34 0.11 -33.47
CA LEU A 689 39.50 -1.05 -33.72
C LEU A 689 38.51 -1.29 -32.57
N ALA A 690 38.97 -1.19 -31.33
CA ALA A 690 38.13 -1.29 -30.14
C ALA A 690 37.03 -0.22 -30.11
N GLY A 691 37.34 1.03 -30.46
CA GLY A 691 36.36 2.11 -30.57
C GLY A 691 35.26 1.82 -31.61
N LYS A 692 35.64 1.30 -32.79
CA LYS A 692 34.67 0.93 -33.84
C LYS A 692 33.74 -0.21 -33.41
N ASN A 693 34.31 -1.26 -32.83
CA ASN A 693 33.54 -2.46 -32.46
C ASN A 693 32.62 -2.21 -31.28
N THR A 694 33.08 -1.44 -30.29
CA THR A 694 32.26 -1.09 -29.13
C THR A 694 31.10 -0.18 -29.50
N ALA A 695 31.27 0.76 -30.44
CA ALA A 695 30.17 1.55 -30.97
C ALA A 695 29.11 0.66 -31.65
N ALA A 696 29.54 -0.28 -32.50
CA ALA A 696 28.63 -1.21 -33.19
C ALA A 696 27.88 -2.15 -32.23
N LEU A 697 28.55 -2.67 -31.21
CA LEU A 697 27.96 -3.60 -30.24
C LEU A 697 27.12 -2.89 -29.15
N SER A 698 27.25 -1.56 -29.02
CA SER A 698 26.63 -0.81 -27.91
C SER A 698 25.10 -0.77 -27.94
N GLU A 699 24.49 -0.72 -29.13
CA GLU A 699 23.02 -0.73 -29.31
C GLU A 699 22.44 -2.11 -28.98
N GLU A 700 23.13 -3.17 -29.41
CA GLU A 700 22.71 -4.54 -29.21
C GLU A 700 22.81 -4.95 -27.73
N LEU A 701 23.94 -4.64 -27.08
CA LEU A 701 24.16 -4.86 -25.64
C LEU A 701 23.14 -4.10 -24.76
N PHE A 702 22.65 -2.94 -25.22
CA PHE A 702 21.60 -2.20 -24.53
C PHE A 702 20.23 -2.87 -24.64
N SER A 703 19.90 -3.43 -25.81
CA SER A 703 18.65 -4.19 -26.00
C SER A 703 18.57 -5.42 -25.08
N TYR A 704 19.70 -6.11 -24.87
CA TYR A 704 19.81 -7.23 -23.94
C TYR A 704 19.64 -6.81 -22.47
N LYS A 705 20.00 -5.59 -22.09
CA LYS A 705 19.78 -5.07 -20.72
C LYS A 705 18.30 -4.86 -20.41
N LEU A 706 17.50 -4.42 -21.40
CA LEU A 706 16.07 -4.19 -21.21
C LEU A 706 15.31 -5.51 -21.02
N THR A 707 15.62 -6.52 -21.86
CA THR A 707 15.03 -7.86 -21.76
C THR A 707 15.53 -8.62 -20.52
N THR A 708 16.82 -8.49 -20.16
CA THR A 708 17.37 -9.13 -18.96
C THR A 708 16.91 -8.44 -17.67
N ALA A 709 16.78 -7.12 -17.60
CA ALA A 709 16.21 -6.45 -16.41
C ALA A 709 14.74 -6.86 -16.20
N LEU A 710 13.97 -7.04 -17.28
CA LEU A 710 12.63 -7.61 -17.21
C LEU A 710 12.65 -9.09 -16.80
N ASN A 711 13.61 -9.87 -17.28
CA ASN A 711 13.80 -11.28 -16.94
C ASN A 711 14.41 -11.51 -15.53
N ASP A 712 15.16 -10.58 -14.99
CA ASP A 712 15.75 -10.60 -13.64
C ASP A 712 14.75 -10.07 -12.61
N VAL A 713 13.89 -9.11 -12.97
CA VAL A 713 12.73 -8.74 -12.14
C VAL A 713 11.73 -9.89 -12.09
N THR A 714 11.44 -10.52 -13.23
CA THR A 714 10.61 -11.73 -13.25
C THR A 714 11.33 -12.95 -12.69
N GLY A 715 12.66 -13.01 -12.73
CA GLY A 715 13.53 -14.06 -12.21
C GLY A 715 13.74 -13.98 -10.69
N ALA A 716 13.88 -12.78 -10.13
CA ALA A 716 13.89 -12.52 -8.69
C ALA A 716 12.48 -12.65 -8.09
N ALA A 717 11.45 -12.25 -8.84
CA ALA A 717 10.07 -12.57 -8.51
C ALA A 717 9.81 -14.08 -8.59
N LYS A 718 10.34 -14.77 -9.61
CA LYS A 718 10.28 -16.22 -9.76
C LYS A 718 11.09 -16.93 -8.69
N GLY A 719 12.26 -16.47 -8.27
CA GLY A 719 13.09 -17.08 -7.22
C GLY A 719 12.56 -16.83 -5.81
N SER A 720 11.85 -15.71 -5.61
CA SER A 720 11.05 -15.47 -4.40
C SER A 720 9.76 -16.31 -4.43
N TYR A 721 9.13 -16.45 -5.60
CA TYR A 721 8.05 -17.39 -5.84
C TYR A 721 8.52 -18.84 -5.74
N TYR A 722 9.76 -19.18 -6.11
CA TYR A 722 10.30 -20.55 -6.06
C TYR A 722 10.73 -20.89 -4.65
N ARG A 723 11.15 -19.91 -3.83
CA ARG A 723 11.34 -20.09 -2.38
C ARG A 723 10.02 -20.15 -1.61
N ALA A 724 9.02 -19.36 -1.99
CA ALA A 724 7.68 -19.45 -1.42
C ALA A 724 6.95 -20.72 -1.89
N SER A 725 7.12 -21.09 -3.15
CA SER A 725 6.62 -22.32 -3.76
C SER A 725 7.43 -23.51 -3.34
N SER A 726 8.72 -23.41 -2.99
CA SER A 726 9.45 -24.52 -2.36
C SER A 726 9.00 -24.64 -0.92
N ALA A 727 8.79 -23.55 -0.17
CA ALA A 727 8.19 -23.64 1.16
C ALA A 727 6.80 -24.30 1.10
N VAL A 728 5.95 -23.92 0.15
CA VAL A 728 4.62 -24.51 -0.06
C VAL A 728 4.73 -25.93 -0.63
N SER A 729 5.62 -26.21 -1.58
CA SER A 729 5.81 -27.53 -2.20
C SER A 729 6.51 -28.52 -1.28
N THR A 730 7.38 -28.06 -0.38
CA THR A 730 7.97 -28.85 0.71
C THR A 730 6.90 -29.10 1.77
N LEU A 731 6.09 -28.09 2.13
CA LEU A 731 4.96 -28.28 3.02
C LEU A 731 3.95 -29.29 2.43
N ILE A 732 3.60 -29.18 1.14
CA ILE A 732 2.73 -30.12 0.43
C ILE A 732 3.41 -31.49 0.25
N GLY A 733 4.70 -31.50 -0.06
CA GLY A 733 5.51 -32.70 -0.27
C GLY A 733 5.76 -33.50 1.00
N ASP A 734 5.75 -32.86 2.17
CA ASP A 734 5.94 -33.48 3.49
C ASP A 734 4.62 -33.71 4.25
N THR A 735 3.52 -33.10 3.82
CA THR A 735 2.20 -33.30 4.45
C THR A 735 1.60 -34.64 4.05
N LYS A 736 1.47 -35.54 5.02
CA LYS A 736 0.68 -36.77 4.87
C LYS A 736 -0.81 -36.45 5.03
N ILE A 737 -1.62 -36.81 4.03
CA ILE A 737 -3.10 -36.70 4.07
C ILE A 737 -3.70 -37.76 5.01
N ARG A 738 -2.99 -38.88 5.23
CA ARG A 738 -3.43 -39.98 6.10
C ARG A 738 -2.24 -40.78 6.58
N GLU A 739 -2.20 -41.21 7.85
CA GLU A 739 -1.25 -42.22 8.32
C GLU A 739 -1.93 -43.59 8.44
N PRO A 740 -1.65 -44.54 7.53
CA PRO A 740 -2.12 -45.91 7.69
C PRO A 740 -1.24 -46.69 8.65
N ARG A 741 -1.84 -47.64 9.38
CA ARG A 741 -1.16 -48.67 10.20
C ARG A 741 -0.24 -48.14 11.31
N HIS A 742 -0.59 -47.06 12.00
CA HIS A 742 0.17 -46.54 13.16
C HIS A 742 1.68 -46.37 12.87
N GLY A 743 2.05 -45.94 11.67
CA GLY A 743 3.44 -45.69 11.30
C GLY A 743 4.25 -46.91 10.80
N LYS A 744 3.63 -48.09 10.59
CA LYS A 744 4.33 -49.25 9.98
C LYS A 744 4.59 -49.03 8.48
N SER A 745 5.85 -49.13 8.06
CA SER A 745 6.30 -49.04 6.65
C SER A 745 5.64 -50.11 5.78
N LEU A 746 5.34 -49.77 4.52
CA LEU A 746 4.90 -50.73 3.50
C LEU A 746 6.06 -51.58 2.96
N ILE A 747 7.28 -51.05 3.03
CA ILE A 747 8.52 -51.77 2.72
C ILE A 747 8.98 -52.41 4.03
N THR A 748 8.95 -53.74 4.09
CA THR A 748 9.37 -54.48 5.29
C THR A 748 10.89 -54.70 5.29
N PRO A 749 11.52 -54.91 6.45
CA PRO A 749 12.95 -55.23 6.52
C PRO A 749 13.35 -56.42 5.65
N GLU A 750 12.50 -57.45 5.58
CA GLU A 750 12.74 -58.66 4.78
C GLU A 750 12.72 -58.37 3.27
N LEU A 751 11.94 -57.37 2.84
CA LEU A 751 11.94 -56.91 1.44
C LEU A 751 13.24 -56.14 1.13
N MET A 752 13.74 -55.35 2.08
CA MET A 752 15.01 -54.61 1.93
C MET A 752 16.22 -55.54 1.86
N GLU A 753 16.24 -56.62 2.63
CA GLU A 753 17.31 -57.63 2.56
C GLU A 753 17.35 -58.33 1.19
N ARG A 754 16.20 -58.49 0.54
CA ARG A 754 16.12 -59.04 -0.84
C ARG A 754 16.56 -58.05 -1.91
N LEU A 755 16.27 -56.76 -1.73
CA LEU A 755 16.56 -55.72 -2.74
C LEU A 755 18.01 -55.23 -2.71
N ARG A 756 18.63 -55.14 -1.53
CA ARG A 756 19.99 -54.61 -1.36
C ARG A 756 21.06 -55.25 -2.27
N PRO A 757 21.13 -56.59 -2.46
CA PRO A 757 22.13 -57.20 -3.34
C PRO A 757 21.88 -56.96 -4.84
N MET A 758 20.71 -56.42 -5.22
CA MET A 758 20.37 -56.14 -6.63
C MET A 758 20.78 -54.74 -7.10
N LEU A 759 21.19 -53.84 -6.19
CA LEU A 759 21.47 -52.43 -6.49
C LEU A 759 22.93 -52.18 -6.89
N GLN A 760 23.12 -51.46 -7.99
CA GLN A 760 24.42 -51.01 -8.52
C GLN A 760 24.48 -49.48 -8.65
N PRO A 761 25.65 -48.84 -8.40
CA PRO A 761 25.84 -47.42 -8.65
C PRO A 761 25.41 -47.01 -10.06
N GLY A 762 24.49 -46.05 -10.15
CA GLY A 762 23.86 -45.62 -11.41
C GLY A 762 22.42 -46.08 -11.59
N ASP A 763 21.93 -47.03 -10.78
CA ASP A 763 20.56 -47.51 -10.85
C ASP A 763 19.55 -46.39 -10.52
N ILE A 764 18.47 -46.31 -11.31
CA ILE A 764 17.37 -45.37 -11.09
C ILE A 764 16.24 -46.10 -10.37
N LEU A 765 15.98 -45.69 -9.13
CA LEU A 765 14.87 -46.15 -8.32
C LEU A 765 13.63 -45.31 -8.64
N ILE A 766 12.54 -45.96 -9.01
CA ILE A 766 11.27 -45.30 -9.28
C ILE A 766 10.41 -45.37 -8.01
N GLU A 767 9.98 -44.22 -7.52
CA GLU A 767 9.37 -44.09 -6.20
C GLU A 767 7.91 -43.62 -6.24
N ARG A 768 7.10 -44.16 -5.32
CA ARG A 768 5.74 -43.67 -5.04
C ARG A 768 5.56 -43.43 -3.55
N ARG A 769 5.32 -42.17 -3.18
CA ARG A 769 5.11 -41.77 -1.79
C ARG A 769 3.63 -41.84 -1.42
N ASN A 770 3.12 -43.04 -1.13
CA ASN A 770 1.71 -43.20 -0.76
C ASN A 770 1.32 -42.27 0.40
N TRP A 771 0.11 -41.69 0.34
CA TRP A 771 -0.49 -40.82 1.37
C TRP A 771 0.09 -39.42 1.53
N TYR A 772 1.07 -39.03 0.71
CA TYR A 772 1.57 -37.66 0.66
C TYR A 772 0.73 -36.78 -0.28
N MET A 773 0.58 -35.51 0.09
CA MET A 773 -0.26 -34.55 -0.65
C MET A 773 0.29 -34.20 -2.03
N SER A 774 1.58 -34.43 -2.29
CA SER A 774 2.22 -34.28 -3.61
C SER A 774 1.58 -35.16 -4.70
N ASN A 775 1.06 -36.36 -4.37
CA ASN A 775 0.45 -37.27 -5.36
C ASN A 775 -0.85 -36.75 -5.99
N ALA A 776 -1.50 -35.75 -5.38
CA ALA A 776 -2.73 -35.17 -5.93
C ALA A 776 -2.46 -34.20 -7.09
N PHE A 777 -1.20 -33.80 -7.29
CA PHE A 777 -0.81 -32.72 -8.19
C PHE A 777 0.22 -33.12 -9.25
N LEU A 778 0.84 -34.31 -9.12
CA LEU A 778 1.79 -34.85 -10.09
C LEU A 778 1.10 -35.92 -10.96
N PRO A 779 1.16 -35.83 -12.30
CA PRO A 779 0.57 -36.84 -13.18
C PRO A 779 1.37 -38.15 -13.14
N GLY A 780 0.69 -39.29 -13.26
CA GLY A 780 1.31 -40.62 -13.32
C GLY A 780 1.25 -41.44 -12.01
N TYR A 781 1.51 -42.75 -12.12
CA TYR A 781 1.48 -43.66 -10.96
C TYR A 781 2.78 -43.61 -10.13
N TRP A 782 3.90 -43.29 -10.78
CA TRP A 782 5.24 -43.22 -10.19
C TRP A 782 5.81 -41.80 -10.31
N PRO A 783 5.43 -40.89 -9.40
CA PRO A 783 5.70 -39.46 -9.57
C PRO A 783 7.14 -39.03 -9.23
N HIS A 784 7.97 -39.92 -8.68
CA HIS A 784 9.31 -39.60 -8.18
C HIS A 784 10.35 -40.62 -8.64
N SER A 785 11.62 -40.21 -8.67
CA SER A 785 12.76 -41.10 -8.84
C SER A 785 13.92 -40.70 -7.93
N ALA A 786 14.80 -41.66 -7.69
CA ALA A 786 16.04 -41.46 -6.99
C ALA A 786 17.18 -42.22 -7.68
N LEU A 787 18.37 -41.63 -7.69
CA LEU A 787 19.57 -42.26 -8.20
C LEU A 787 20.28 -42.99 -7.07
N TYR A 788 20.55 -44.27 -7.25
CA TYR A 788 21.44 -45.01 -6.37
C TYR A 788 22.89 -44.68 -6.73
N VAL A 789 23.53 -43.86 -5.91
CA VAL A 789 24.92 -43.44 -6.12
C VAL A 789 25.90 -44.52 -5.63
N GLY A 790 25.47 -45.36 -4.69
CA GLY A 790 26.28 -46.45 -4.14
C GLY A 790 26.74 -46.23 -2.70
N THR A 791 27.41 -47.24 -2.15
CA THR A 791 28.16 -47.12 -0.90
C THR A 791 29.55 -46.54 -1.16
N VAL A 792 30.22 -46.06 -0.11
CA VAL A 792 31.59 -45.55 -0.21
C VAL A 792 32.55 -46.61 -0.74
N GLU A 793 32.35 -47.88 -0.38
CA GLU A 793 33.14 -49.01 -0.87
C GLU A 793 32.94 -49.23 -2.37
N GLN A 794 31.71 -49.11 -2.86
CA GLN A 794 31.41 -49.23 -4.29
C GLN A 794 31.99 -48.05 -5.09
N LEU A 795 31.95 -46.83 -4.55
CA LEU A 795 32.56 -45.65 -5.16
C LEU A 795 34.09 -45.74 -5.23
N LYS A 796 34.73 -46.28 -4.17
CA LYS A 796 36.16 -46.59 -4.15
C LYS A 796 36.53 -47.68 -5.16
N ALA A 797 35.72 -48.73 -5.25
CA ALA A 797 35.91 -49.79 -6.24
C ALA A 797 35.80 -49.27 -7.68
N ALA A 798 34.99 -48.23 -7.92
CA ALA A 798 34.89 -47.53 -9.20
C ALA A 798 36.00 -46.48 -9.44
N GLY A 799 36.93 -46.28 -8.51
CA GLY A 799 38.04 -45.32 -8.64
C GLY A 799 37.64 -43.84 -8.54
N LEU A 800 36.41 -43.56 -8.09
CA LEU A 800 35.85 -42.20 -7.98
C LEU A 800 36.27 -41.48 -6.70
N ASP A 801 36.94 -42.17 -5.78
CA ASP A 801 37.44 -41.63 -4.52
C ASP A 801 38.61 -40.65 -4.70
N LYS A 802 39.21 -40.62 -5.88
CA LYS A 802 40.29 -39.70 -6.25
C LYS A 802 39.79 -38.37 -6.84
N ASP A 803 38.49 -38.24 -7.14
CA ASP A 803 37.92 -37.01 -7.67
C ASP A 803 37.76 -35.96 -6.56
N LEU A 804 38.37 -34.78 -6.76
CA LEU A 804 38.31 -33.66 -5.82
C LEU A 804 36.87 -33.22 -5.48
N ARG A 805 35.91 -33.43 -6.39
CA ARG A 805 34.49 -33.15 -6.18
C ARG A 805 33.87 -34.09 -5.15
N ILE A 806 34.34 -35.33 -5.09
CA ILE A 806 33.80 -36.42 -4.26
C ILE A 806 34.54 -36.49 -2.93
N GLN A 807 35.87 -36.30 -2.93
CA GLN A 807 36.74 -36.40 -1.73
C GLN A 807 36.23 -35.61 -0.53
N LYS A 808 35.79 -34.37 -0.74
CA LYS A 808 35.24 -33.50 0.32
C LYS A 808 33.98 -34.04 1.00
N HIS A 809 33.36 -35.07 0.43
CA HIS A 809 32.12 -35.68 0.91
C HIS A 809 32.28 -37.11 1.42
N ILE A 810 33.37 -37.81 1.08
CA ILE A 810 33.57 -39.23 1.43
C ILE A 810 33.52 -39.46 2.94
N GLU A 811 34.14 -38.59 3.74
CA GLU A 811 34.17 -38.74 5.20
C GLU A 811 32.77 -38.67 5.82
N LYS A 812 31.91 -37.78 5.28
CA LYS A 812 30.51 -37.62 5.72
C LYS A 812 29.69 -38.88 5.50
N PHE A 813 29.93 -39.59 4.40
CA PHE A 813 29.16 -40.77 4.00
C PHE A 813 29.76 -42.11 4.46
N SER A 814 31.00 -42.10 4.98
CA SER A 814 31.67 -43.29 5.52
C SER A 814 31.21 -43.65 6.95
N ARG A 815 30.51 -42.75 7.65
CA ARG A 815 30.03 -43.00 9.01
C ARG A 815 28.72 -43.79 8.98
N PRO A 816 28.54 -44.82 9.83
CA PRO A 816 27.27 -45.55 9.93
C PRO A 816 26.07 -44.63 10.22
N ASP A 817 24.87 -45.08 9.87
CA ASP A 817 23.64 -44.39 10.31
C ASP A 817 23.39 -44.56 11.82
N ALA A 818 22.33 -43.92 12.33
CA ALA A 818 21.97 -43.97 13.76
C ALA A 818 21.58 -45.37 14.26
N GLN A 819 21.44 -46.34 13.36
CA GLN A 819 21.09 -47.74 13.63
C GLN A 819 22.28 -48.67 13.38
N GLY A 820 23.46 -48.13 13.03
CA GLY A 820 24.69 -48.89 12.82
C GLY A 820 24.85 -49.48 11.42
N HIS A 821 23.98 -49.14 10.46
CA HIS A 821 24.08 -49.66 9.09
C HIS A 821 25.05 -48.84 8.23
N THR A 822 25.67 -49.52 7.25
CA THR A 822 26.43 -48.88 6.18
C THR A 822 25.52 -47.96 5.37
N ARG A 823 25.94 -46.70 5.18
CA ARG A 823 25.15 -45.73 4.41
C ARG A 823 25.31 -45.98 2.91
N ALA A 824 24.18 -46.22 2.25
CA ALA A 824 24.06 -46.04 0.81
C ALA A 824 23.71 -44.59 0.50
N ILE A 825 24.35 -44.02 -0.51
CA ILE A 825 24.04 -42.68 -1.00
C ILE A 825 22.94 -42.82 -2.04
N ILE A 826 21.82 -42.15 -1.78
CA ILE A 826 20.67 -42.09 -2.67
C ILE A 826 20.36 -40.61 -2.87
N GLU A 827 20.35 -40.18 -4.14
CA GLU A 827 20.06 -38.81 -4.51
C GLU A 827 18.64 -38.71 -5.04
N ALA A 828 17.81 -37.90 -4.38
CA ALA A 828 16.45 -37.65 -4.83
C ALA A 828 16.47 -36.71 -6.04
N ILE A 829 15.79 -37.10 -7.12
CA ILE A 829 15.68 -36.27 -8.32
C ILE A 829 14.41 -35.42 -8.19
N SER A 830 14.59 -34.10 -8.12
CA SER A 830 13.52 -33.14 -7.83
C SER A 830 12.58 -32.87 -9.01
N GLU A 831 12.98 -33.20 -10.23
CA GLU A 831 12.15 -33.07 -11.43
C GLU A 831 11.49 -34.42 -11.73
N GLY A 832 10.15 -34.40 -11.86
CA GLY A 832 9.33 -35.60 -12.04
C GLY A 832 9.70 -36.40 -13.29
N VAL A 833 9.46 -37.70 -13.23
CA VAL A 833 9.79 -38.63 -14.32
C VAL A 833 8.87 -38.36 -15.53
N VAL A 834 9.42 -37.78 -16.59
CA VAL A 834 8.81 -37.76 -17.93
C VAL A 834 9.59 -38.77 -18.77
N PHE A 835 8.95 -39.88 -19.13
CA PHE A 835 9.48 -40.81 -20.13
C PHE A 835 9.11 -40.36 -21.54
#